data_AF-A0A2N2T8P8-F1
#
_entry.id   AF-A0A2N2T8P8-F1
#
_cell.length_a   1.000
_cell.length_b   1.000
_cell.length_c   1.000
_cell.angle_alpha   90.00
_cell.angle_beta   90.00
_cell.angle_gamma   90.00
#
_symmetry.space_group_name_H-M   'P 1'
#
loop_
_entity.id
_entity.type
_entity.pdbx_description
1 polymer ?
#
loop_
_entity_poly.entity_id
_entity_poly.type
_entity_poly.pdbx_seq_one_letter_code
_entity_poly.pdbx_strand_id
1 'polypeptide(L)'
;AAITTSGTGSINLKADADSSGNGTLAIGNNIRSGAGGITLSGASITRSAGSITSSGATGQNAGDINISASGAINLGAAAVTATGGAASAGNPGNHGGTITINGASVSGTGTITANGSNASSGAGGNAGNINITASNGNLATGALNTRTGNSAATNASGSIGSIQLNASNGNISTGTITATGGTGGDGSDISIIASGNYTTAGSIAASGGTRLSNFSGRHAGKVEINAGNNINIRAVTASGSNATNNSQTGGDAGLIKLLAGGDITTNNQALTSRGGNGHATASGGTAAGVELQAQVISTGTITTSGGTNSDGGNIQLDASGNITTGALASNGGAASTNFAGRNAGTINLDAGGNITTTTIAASGSSGVGAGQAGGNASSITLAADGNVKTTTLTASGGNAATGAAANGGAAGQMDVTADGSVTTGNITLRTGNSTADGSVTTGGNVAINGSEVSTGSITTTGGNNGVGSDIDISSNTGALNVGTIVANGGNANTNSSGNHAGNVTLNSASTLNTLAITAVGTNRNGTGTDGGNGGDVILTAASGTSTITTRSIATTGGNGGISGNGGNITLAGNTLLAANTTMAAMGGNAGAGNGGNILFNGTLDASGGNRTLAINSNGDTTFSSAVGTALAFGSITTNAGGSTIINGGSVKTTGSQSYGNAVNLGAATTFTTSNANTNLTFTGPVDANGHDVSMNIVRDITANNLGNDFGRVLINSGRNVSLRDANALELGASAVGGTLNLGTSGDITQNGAITVAGTTTLTTGAGNIALSNAGNNFNAVTISNGNNVSIIDQNAMRLNASTVGSLLAQTLSGNLTLAGNISASNGGDAIQLVAAGNFITSGNRSLSTPGGRWLVYSTNPALDTRSTSMLSAHDFKQYNASF
;
A
#
# COMPACT_ATOMS: atom_id res chain seq x y z
N ALA A 1 -28.12 -57.76 -39.56
CA ALA A 1 -26.72 -58.11 -39.87
C ALA A 1 -25.89 -56.83 -39.93
N ALA A 2 -24.56 -56.90 -39.82
CA ALA A 2 -23.71 -55.75 -40.09
C ALA A 2 -23.80 -55.36 -41.58
N ILE A 3 -23.78 -54.06 -41.89
CA ILE A 3 -23.73 -53.54 -43.26
C ILE A 3 -22.33 -52.99 -43.47
N THR A 4 -21.61 -53.52 -44.45
CA THR A 4 -20.22 -53.13 -44.72
C THR A 4 -20.00 -52.89 -46.20
N THR A 5 -19.38 -51.75 -46.54
CA THR A 5 -18.82 -51.48 -47.87
C THR A 5 -17.30 -51.36 -47.75
N SER A 6 -16.58 -51.67 -48.83
CA SER A 6 -15.12 -51.50 -48.93
C SER A 6 -14.76 -50.47 -50.00
N GLY A 7 -13.56 -49.89 -49.90
CA GLY A 7 -13.09 -48.87 -50.85
C GLY A 7 -13.90 -47.59 -50.81
N THR A 8 -14.42 -47.17 -51.98
CA THR A 8 -15.17 -45.91 -52.18
C THR A 8 -16.69 -46.09 -52.09
N GLY A 9 -17.19 -47.30 -51.82
CA GLY A 9 -18.63 -47.55 -51.72
C GLY A 9 -19.25 -46.81 -50.55
N SER A 10 -20.33 -46.05 -50.79
CA SER A 10 -21.09 -45.35 -49.76
C SER A 10 -22.27 -46.18 -49.26
N ILE A 11 -22.69 -45.92 -48.02
CA ILE A 11 -23.92 -46.50 -47.45
C ILE A 11 -24.94 -45.38 -47.31
N ASN A 12 -26.09 -45.49 -47.98
CA ASN A 12 -27.21 -44.57 -47.84
C ASN A 12 -28.46 -45.33 -47.38
N LEU A 13 -28.88 -45.12 -46.15
CA LEU A 13 -30.08 -45.73 -45.56
C LEU A 13 -31.12 -44.66 -45.27
N LYS A 14 -32.30 -44.80 -45.88
CA LYS A 14 -33.44 -43.89 -45.71
C LYS A 14 -34.67 -44.69 -45.28
N ALA A 15 -35.18 -44.45 -44.07
CA ALA A 15 -36.38 -45.13 -43.54
C ALA A 15 -37.70 -44.47 -43.93
N ASP A 16 -37.64 -43.28 -44.54
CA ASP A 16 -38.81 -42.50 -45.01
C ASP A 16 -38.61 -42.09 -46.47
N ALA A 17 -38.56 -43.08 -47.37
CA ALA A 17 -38.27 -42.83 -48.78
C ALA A 17 -39.37 -42.01 -49.46
N ASP A 18 -40.63 -42.23 -49.07
CA ASP A 18 -41.84 -41.58 -49.60
C ASP A 18 -42.15 -40.20 -48.99
N SER A 19 -41.38 -39.79 -47.97
CA SER A 19 -41.54 -38.49 -47.27
C SER A 19 -42.88 -38.38 -46.53
N SER A 20 -43.41 -39.52 -46.07
CA SER A 20 -44.65 -39.62 -45.31
C SER A 20 -44.52 -39.11 -43.86
N GLY A 21 -43.30 -38.91 -43.37
CA GLY A 21 -43.00 -38.38 -42.04
C GLY A 21 -42.99 -39.40 -40.91
N ASN A 22 -43.10 -40.70 -41.21
CA ASN A 22 -43.29 -41.76 -40.19
C ASN A 22 -42.17 -42.82 -40.09
N GLY A 23 -41.12 -42.72 -40.93
CA GLY A 23 -40.09 -43.77 -41.01
C GLY A 23 -39.04 -43.74 -39.90
N THR A 24 -38.96 -44.78 -39.06
CA THR A 24 -37.88 -44.94 -38.06
C THR A 24 -36.77 -45.86 -38.57
N LEU A 25 -35.53 -45.38 -38.58
CA LEU A 25 -34.36 -46.21 -38.88
C LEU A 25 -33.80 -46.83 -37.59
N ALA A 26 -34.04 -48.13 -37.40
CA ALA A 26 -33.51 -48.88 -36.27
C ALA A 26 -32.19 -49.61 -36.61
N ILE A 27 -31.13 -49.35 -35.85
CA ILE A 27 -29.80 -49.91 -36.06
C ILE A 27 -29.46 -50.87 -34.91
N GLY A 28 -29.36 -52.17 -35.23
CA GLY A 28 -29.04 -53.22 -34.25
C GLY A 28 -27.66 -53.85 -34.42
N ASN A 29 -26.83 -53.37 -35.35
CA ASN A 29 -25.48 -53.89 -35.59
C ASN A 29 -24.58 -52.83 -36.25
N ASN A 30 -23.31 -53.18 -36.51
CA ASN A 30 -22.33 -52.26 -37.08
C ASN A 30 -22.72 -51.80 -38.49
N ILE A 31 -22.52 -50.52 -38.77
CA ILE A 31 -22.54 -49.94 -40.12
C ILE A 31 -21.12 -49.46 -40.42
N ARG A 32 -20.48 -50.00 -41.45
CA ARG A 32 -19.08 -49.73 -41.78
C ARG A 32 -18.93 -49.32 -43.24
N SER A 33 -18.30 -48.18 -43.47
CA SER A 33 -17.95 -47.68 -44.80
C SER A 33 -16.49 -47.28 -44.86
N GLY A 34 -15.95 -47.24 -46.09
CA GLY A 34 -14.60 -46.75 -46.38
C GLY A 34 -14.58 -45.25 -46.66
N ALA A 35 -13.99 -44.85 -47.79
CA ALA A 35 -13.95 -43.45 -48.24
C ALA A 35 -15.32 -42.93 -48.74
N GLY A 36 -16.27 -43.82 -49.02
CA GLY A 36 -17.59 -43.46 -49.54
C GLY A 36 -18.54 -42.85 -48.51
N GLY A 37 -18.28 -43.01 -47.21
CA GLY A 37 -19.09 -42.41 -46.15
C GLY A 37 -20.41 -43.12 -45.87
N ILE A 38 -21.17 -42.55 -44.95
CA ILE A 38 -22.44 -43.09 -44.43
C ILE A 38 -23.44 -41.95 -44.36
N THR A 39 -24.59 -42.10 -45.03
CA THR A 39 -25.75 -41.20 -44.89
C THR A 39 -26.93 -41.98 -44.32
N LEU A 40 -27.44 -41.53 -43.18
CA LEU A 40 -28.59 -42.13 -42.48
C LEU A 40 -29.68 -41.08 -42.38
N SER A 41 -30.89 -41.42 -42.83
CA SER A 41 -32.04 -40.51 -42.75
C SER A 41 -33.36 -41.20 -42.41
N GLY A 42 -34.24 -40.47 -41.73
CA GLY A 42 -35.59 -40.92 -41.39
C GLY A 42 -36.34 -39.87 -40.57
N ALA A 43 -37.57 -40.18 -40.17
CA ALA A 43 -38.31 -39.39 -39.18
C ALA A 43 -37.69 -39.52 -37.78
N SER A 44 -37.20 -40.71 -37.43
CA SER A 44 -36.38 -40.90 -36.22
C SER A 44 -35.29 -41.96 -36.46
N ILE A 45 -34.25 -41.96 -35.63
CA ILE A 45 -33.15 -42.93 -35.71
C ILE A 45 -32.90 -43.48 -34.31
N THR A 46 -32.89 -44.80 -34.15
CA THR A 46 -32.60 -45.46 -32.87
C THR A 46 -31.54 -46.54 -33.05
N ARG A 47 -30.48 -46.51 -32.22
CA ARG A 47 -29.41 -47.49 -32.24
C ARG A 47 -29.31 -48.24 -30.92
N SER A 48 -29.54 -49.55 -30.97
CA SER A 48 -29.47 -50.44 -29.80
C SER A 48 -28.11 -51.10 -29.63
N ALA A 49 -27.35 -51.32 -30.71
CA ALA A 49 -26.02 -51.91 -30.69
C ALA A 49 -25.21 -51.62 -31.97
N GLY A 50 -23.88 -51.82 -31.90
CA GLY A 50 -22.95 -51.72 -33.03
C GLY A 50 -22.51 -50.31 -33.39
N SER A 51 -21.25 -50.13 -33.82
CA SER A 51 -20.65 -48.84 -34.17
C SER A 51 -21.06 -48.35 -35.56
N ILE A 52 -21.12 -47.04 -35.75
CA ILE A 52 -21.22 -46.39 -37.07
C ILE A 52 -19.80 -45.90 -37.39
N THR A 53 -19.17 -46.50 -38.40
CA THR A 53 -17.76 -46.27 -38.68
C THR A 53 -17.54 -46.00 -40.15
N SER A 54 -17.06 -44.82 -40.47
CA SER A 54 -16.49 -44.47 -41.76
C SER A 54 -14.97 -44.39 -41.58
N SER A 55 -14.26 -45.46 -41.90
CA SER A 55 -12.81 -45.49 -41.79
C SER A 55 -12.22 -45.78 -43.14
N GLY A 56 -11.36 -44.87 -43.63
CA GLY A 56 -10.62 -45.14 -44.86
C GLY A 56 -9.85 -46.46 -44.73
N ALA A 57 -9.75 -47.22 -45.82
CA ALA A 57 -8.76 -48.29 -45.85
C ALA A 57 -7.34 -47.69 -45.87
N THR A 58 -6.30 -48.52 -45.80
CA THR A 58 -4.92 -48.04 -45.88
C THR A 58 -4.72 -47.12 -47.10
N GLY A 59 -4.21 -45.91 -46.88
CA GLY A 59 -4.01 -44.91 -47.93
C GLY A 59 -5.27 -44.16 -48.40
N GLN A 60 -6.40 -44.25 -47.69
CA GLN A 60 -7.64 -43.55 -48.03
C GLN A 60 -8.15 -42.68 -46.87
N ASN A 61 -8.78 -41.56 -47.23
CA ASN A 61 -9.52 -40.71 -46.29
C ASN A 61 -10.75 -41.44 -45.76
N ALA A 62 -11.24 -41.02 -44.58
CA ALA A 62 -12.59 -41.38 -44.17
C ALA A 62 -13.61 -40.64 -45.04
N GLY A 63 -14.73 -41.30 -45.36
CA GLY A 63 -15.89 -40.59 -45.87
C GLY A 63 -16.66 -39.90 -44.75
N ASP A 64 -17.51 -38.95 -45.12
CA ASP A 64 -18.36 -38.24 -44.16
C ASP A 64 -19.44 -39.15 -43.58
N ILE A 65 -19.85 -38.85 -42.34
CA ILE A 65 -21.00 -39.48 -41.68
C ILE A 65 -22.08 -38.41 -41.50
N ASN A 66 -23.16 -38.52 -42.26
CA ASN A 66 -24.31 -37.62 -42.19
C ASN A 66 -25.51 -38.36 -41.60
N ILE A 67 -25.95 -37.99 -40.41
CA ILE A 67 -27.09 -38.59 -39.71
C ILE A 67 -28.14 -37.49 -39.55
N SER A 68 -29.28 -37.62 -40.22
CA SER A 68 -30.33 -36.60 -40.21
C SER A 68 -31.69 -37.20 -39.89
N ALA A 69 -32.41 -36.61 -38.95
CA ALA A 69 -33.80 -36.96 -38.69
C ALA A 69 -34.63 -35.71 -38.40
N SER A 70 -35.90 -35.70 -38.82
CA SER A 70 -36.84 -34.65 -38.44
C SER A 70 -37.25 -34.74 -36.95
N GLY A 71 -37.16 -35.93 -36.36
CA GLY A 71 -37.41 -36.24 -34.96
C GLY A 71 -36.15 -36.65 -34.19
N ALA A 72 -36.31 -37.51 -33.17
CA ALA A 72 -35.21 -37.88 -32.27
C ALA A 72 -34.17 -38.80 -32.91
N ILE A 73 -32.89 -38.56 -32.59
CA ILE A 73 -31.75 -39.42 -32.90
C ILE A 73 -31.20 -39.99 -31.59
N ASN A 74 -31.38 -41.28 -31.36
CA ASN A 74 -30.73 -42.01 -30.28
C ASN A 74 -29.59 -42.87 -30.82
N LEU A 75 -28.35 -42.44 -30.56
CA LEU A 75 -27.13 -43.14 -30.91
C LEU A 75 -26.76 -44.23 -29.89
N GLY A 76 -27.36 -44.33 -28.70
CA GLY A 76 -26.97 -45.36 -27.73
C GLY A 76 -25.50 -45.32 -27.30
N ALA A 77 -24.93 -46.45 -26.87
CA ALA A 77 -23.62 -46.53 -26.21
C ALA A 77 -22.41 -46.81 -27.12
N ALA A 78 -22.62 -47.24 -28.36
CA ALA A 78 -21.54 -47.59 -29.27
C ALA A 78 -20.87 -46.34 -29.90
N ALA A 79 -19.72 -46.48 -30.56
CA ALA A 79 -19.00 -45.31 -31.11
C ALA A 79 -19.61 -44.82 -32.45
N VAL A 80 -19.38 -43.56 -32.77
CA VAL A 80 -19.49 -42.98 -34.12
C VAL A 80 -18.11 -42.48 -34.53
N THR A 81 -17.55 -42.98 -35.63
CA THR A 81 -16.12 -42.81 -35.93
C THR A 81 -15.91 -42.52 -37.42
N ALA A 82 -15.38 -41.35 -37.74
CA ALA A 82 -14.98 -40.92 -39.08
C ALA A 82 -13.47 -40.67 -39.12
N THR A 83 -12.67 -41.75 -39.14
CA THR A 83 -11.21 -41.65 -38.99
C THR A 83 -10.47 -42.02 -40.26
N GLY A 84 -9.48 -41.22 -40.64
CA GLY A 84 -8.62 -41.54 -41.78
C GLY A 84 -8.04 -42.96 -41.68
N GLY A 85 -7.89 -43.64 -42.81
CA GLY A 85 -7.25 -44.95 -42.84
C GLY A 85 -5.77 -44.86 -42.49
N ALA A 86 -5.15 -45.95 -42.05
CA ALA A 86 -3.71 -45.98 -41.80
C ALA A 86 -2.94 -45.48 -43.04
N ALA A 87 -1.90 -44.67 -42.86
CA ALA A 87 -1.08 -44.23 -43.97
C ALA A 87 -0.41 -45.43 -44.66
N SER A 88 -0.44 -45.47 -46.00
CA SER A 88 0.40 -46.39 -46.76
C SER A 88 1.87 -46.03 -46.54
N ALA A 89 2.78 -47.01 -46.61
CA ALA A 89 4.21 -46.76 -46.43
C ALA A 89 4.71 -45.62 -47.32
N GLY A 90 5.46 -44.67 -46.76
CA GLY A 90 5.99 -43.52 -47.49
C GLY A 90 4.96 -42.43 -47.82
N ASN A 91 3.76 -42.44 -47.24
CA ASN A 91 2.72 -41.43 -47.50
C ASN A 91 2.29 -40.66 -46.24
N PRO A 92 1.78 -39.41 -46.43
CA PRO A 92 1.07 -38.64 -45.40
C PRO A 92 -0.09 -39.40 -44.76
N GLY A 93 -0.50 -38.93 -43.59
CA GLY A 93 -1.71 -39.37 -42.92
C GLY A 93 -2.96 -39.01 -43.72
N ASN A 94 -3.97 -39.86 -43.63
CA ASN A 94 -5.25 -39.67 -44.31
C ASN A 94 -6.22 -38.86 -43.46
N HIS A 95 -7.06 -38.08 -44.12
CA HIS A 95 -7.97 -37.13 -43.48
C HIS A 95 -9.11 -37.84 -42.75
N GLY A 96 -9.49 -37.31 -41.58
CA GLY A 96 -10.75 -37.64 -40.92
C GLY A 96 -11.94 -37.09 -41.72
N GLY A 97 -13.08 -37.76 -41.61
CA GLY A 97 -14.32 -37.32 -42.26
C GLY A 97 -15.09 -36.35 -41.37
N THR A 98 -16.00 -35.58 -41.96
CA THR A 98 -16.95 -34.76 -41.22
C THR A 98 -18.08 -35.64 -40.67
N ILE A 99 -18.38 -35.49 -39.39
CA ILE A 99 -19.55 -36.08 -38.74
C ILE A 99 -20.59 -34.98 -38.55
N THR A 100 -21.70 -35.06 -39.29
CA THR A 100 -22.84 -34.16 -39.15
C THR A 100 -24.03 -34.94 -38.58
N ILE A 101 -24.58 -34.49 -37.46
CA ILE A 101 -25.76 -35.10 -36.83
C ILE A 101 -26.81 -34.02 -36.61
N ASN A 102 -27.95 -34.11 -37.29
CA ASN A 102 -29.05 -33.15 -37.21
C ASN A 102 -30.35 -33.86 -36.82
N GLY A 103 -30.86 -33.59 -35.63
CA GLY A 103 -32.11 -34.17 -35.13
C GLY A 103 -32.97 -33.13 -34.41
N ALA A 104 -34.23 -33.44 -34.12
CA ALA A 104 -35.01 -32.65 -33.16
C ALA A 104 -34.36 -32.70 -31.76
N SER A 105 -33.92 -33.90 -31.36
CA SER A 105 -33.09 -34.14 -30.18
C SER A 105 -32.03 -35.20 -30.51
N VAL A 106 -30.87 -35.13 -29.87
CA VAL A 106 -29.78 -36.09 -30.09
C VAL A 106 -29.36 -36.65 -28.74
N SER A 107 -29.30 -37.97 -28.61
CA SER A 107 -28.84 -38.64 -27.38
C SER A 107 -27.90 -39.80 -27.67
N GLY A 108 -26.81 -39.91 -26.94
CA GLY A 108 -25.90 -41.06 -26.98
C GLY A 108 -24.82 -40.96 -25.91
N THR A 109 -24.28 -42.09 -25.49
CA THR A 109 -23.19 -42.14 -24.48
C THR A 109 -21.88 -42.62 -25.08
N GLY A 110 -21.90 -43.14 -26.31
CA GLY A 110 -20.69 -43.54 -27.01
C GLY A 110 -19.86 -42.35 -27.49
N THR A 111 -18.57 -42.61 -27.68
CA THR A 111 -17.62 -41.61 -28.17
C THR A 111 -17.87 -41.27 -29.65
N ILE A 112 -17.80 -39.98 -29.98
CA ILE A 112 -17.83 -39.47 -31.36
C ILE A 112 -16.40 -39.04 -31.71
N THR A 113 -15.86 -39.52 -32.83
CA THR A 113 -14.44 -39.32 -33.17
C THR A 113 -14.26 -39.02 -34.65
N ALA A 114 -13.65 -37.87 -34.96
CA ALA A 114 -13.32 -37.45 -36.32
C ALA A 114 -11.81 -37.11 -36.42
N ASN A 115 -10.97 -38.15 -36.39
CA ASN A 115 -9.52 -37.97 -36.36
C ASN A 115 -8.86 -38.21 -37.71
N GLY A 116 -7.82 -37.44 -37.99
CA GLY A 116 -6.85 -37.80 -39.02
C GLY A 116 -6.02 -39.00 -38.58
N SER A 117 -5.52 -39.78 -39.55
CA SER A 117 -4.63 -40.89 -39.25
C SER A 117 -3.19 -40.44 -39.11
N ASN A 118 -2.42 -41.22 -38.35
CA ASN A 118 -0.98 -41.01 -38.25
C ASN A 118 -0.33 -41.25 -39.61
N ALA A 119 0.65 -40.42 -39.93
CA ALA A 119 1.48 -40.56 -41.12
C ALA A 119 2.43 -41.76 -40.98
N SER A 120 2.84 -42.33 -42.12
CA SER A 120 4.01 -43.22 -42.18
C SER A 120 5.26 -42.46 -42.63
N SER A 121 5.07 -41.40 -43.45
CA SER A 121 6.02 -40.34 -43.77
C SER A 121 5.23 -39.02 -43.98
N GLY A 122 5.85 -37.84 -43.88
CA GLY A 122 5.11 -36.61 -44.18
C GLY A 122 4.20 -36.08 -43.05
N ALA A 123 3.22 -35.27 -43.44
CA ALA A 123 2.21 -34.65 -42.57
C ALA A 123 1.21 -35.69 -42.03
N GLY A 124 0.82 -35.58 -40.76
CA GLY A 124 -0.36 -36.29 -40.24
C GLY A 124 -1.64 -35.88 -40.98
N GLY A 125 -2.68 -36.73 -40.96
CA GLY A 125 -3.94 -36.41 -41.62
C GLY A 125 -4.69 -35.27 -40.93
N ASN A 126 -5.45 -34.48 -41.69
CA ASN A 126 -6.32 -33.44 -41.12
C ASN A 126 -7.35 -34.05 -40.16
N ALA A 127 -7.66 -33.34 -39.08
CA ALA A 127 -8.81 -33.68 -38.26
C ALA A 127 -10.11 -33.44 -39.04
N GLY A 128 -11.13 -34.23 -38.75
CA GLY A 128 -12.47 -33.99 -39.27
C GLY A 128 -13.26 -33.02 -38.39
N ASN A 129 -14.41 -32.57 -38.90
CA ASN A 129 -15.35 -31.74 -38.14
C ASN A 129 -16.39 -32.61 -37.43
N ILE A 130 -16.82 -32.19 -36.24
CA ILE A 130 -17.98 -32.76 -35.56
C ILE A 130 -19.02 -31.64 -35.42
N ASN A 131 -20.08 -31.73 -36.20
CA ASN A 131 -21.19 -30.76 -36.22
C ASN A 131 -22.45 -31.46 -35.73
N ILE A 132 -22.98 -31.06 -34.58
CA ILE A 132 -24.18 -31.68 -34.01
C ILE A 132 -25.21 -30.61 -33.67
N THR A 133 -26.40 -30.75 -34.26
CA THR A 133 -27.52 -29.85 -34.04
C THR A 133 -28.73 -30.61 -33.49
N ALA A 134 -29.26 -30.16 -32.36
CA ALA A 134 -30.57 -30.50 -31.84
C ALA A 134 -31.50 -29.30 -32.03
N SER A 135 -32.42 -29.37 -32.99
CA SER A 135 -33.23 -28.22 -33.40
C SER A 135 -34.36 -27.88 -32.43
N ASN A 136 -34.84 -28.83 -31.62
CA ASN A 136 -36.00 -28.63 -30.76
C ASN A 136 -35.95 -29.41 -29.43
N GLY A 137 -34.76 -29.76 -28.95
CA GLY A 137 -34.60 -30.59 -27.76
C GLY A 137 -33.16 -30.71 -27.30
N ASN A 138 -32.91 -31.63 -26.37
CA ASN A 138 -31.59 -31.82 -25.77
C ASN A 138 -30.59 -32.47 -26.73
N LEU A 139 -29.33 -32.14 -26.54
CA LEU A 139 -28.17 -32.76 -27.15
C LEU A 139 -27.32 -33.42 -26.05
N ALA A 140 -27.30 -34.74 -25.99
CA ALA A 140 -26.47 -35.51 -25.07
C ALA A 140 -25.53 -36.42 -25.85
N THR A 141 -24.23 -36.33 -25.59
CA THR A 141 -23.21 -37.16 -26.23
C THR A 141 -22.21 -37.71 -25.20
N GLY A 142 -21.50 -38.78 -25.57
CA GLY A 142 -20.34 -39.25 -24.84
C GLY A 142 -19.14 -38.31 -25.00
N ALA A 143 -17.92 -38.87 -25.03
CA ALA A 143 -16.75 -38.07 -25.35
C ALA A 143 -16.75 -37.62 -26.82
N LEU A 144 -16.23 -36.42 -27.09
CA LEU A 144 -16.04 -35.91 -28.46
C LEU A 144 -14.56 -35.70 -28.70
N ASN A 145 -14.05 -36.30 -29.78
CA ASN A 145 -12.63 -36.27 -30.12
C ASN A 145 -12.43 -35.81 -31.56
N THR A 146 -11.75 -34.68 -31.73
CA THR A 146 -11.13 -34.27 -32.99
C THR A 146 -9.63 -34.16 -32.75
N ARG A 147 -8.86 -34.81 -33.62
CA ARG A 147 -7.41 -34.84 -33.49
C ARG A 147 -6.78 -34.96 -34.86
N THR A 148 -5.81 -34.10 -35.14
CA THR A 148 -4.99 -34.30 -36.33
C THR A 148 -4.14 -35.56 -36.16
N GLY A 149 -3.76 -36.16 -37.27
CA GLY A 149 -2.84 -37.28 -37.29
C GLY A 149 -1.47 -36.90 -36.73
N ASN A 150 -0.76 -37.88 -36.18
CA ASN A 150 0.64 -37.71 -35.83
C ASN A 150 1.48 -37.63 -37.12
N SER A 151 2.29 -36.57 -37.26
CA SER A 151 3.31 -36.49 -38.32
C SER A 151 4.46 -37.45 -38.05
N ALA A 152 5.05 -38.03 -39.11
CA ALA A 152 6.07 -39.09 -39.03
C ALA A 152 7.53 -38.59 -39.09
N ALA A 153 7.76 -37.32 -39.44
CA ALA A 153 9.04 -36.59 -39.42
C ALA A 153 8.79 -35.11 -39.77
N THR A 154 9.84 -34.33 -40.06
CA THR A 154 9.98 -32.86 -40.24
C THR A 154 8.95 -32.13 -41.13
N ASN A 155 7.65 -32.38 -40.99
CA ASN A 155 6.57 -31.80 -41.78
C ASN A 155 5.47 -31.29 -40.84
N ALA A 156 4.77 -30.23 -41.25
CA ALA A 156 3.57 -29.78 -40.55
C ALA A 156 2.51 -30.88 -40.52
N SER A 157 1.79 -31.05 -39.41
CA SER A 157 0.59 -31.92 -39.39
C SER A 157 -0.51 -31.31 -40.25
N GLY A 158 -1.53 -32.12 -40.53
CA GLY A 158 -2.71 -31.72 -41.28
C GLY A 158 -3.50 -30.59 -40.62
N SER A 159 -4.40 -30.01 -41.40
CA SER A 159 -5.31 -28.94 -41.00
C SER A 159 -6.17 -29.34 -39.80
N ILE A 160 -6.50 -28.33 -38.99
CA ILE A 160 -7.40 -28.46 -37.83
C ILE A 160 -8.85 -28.70 -38.27
N GLY A 161 -9.60 -29.37 -37.41
CA GLY A 161 -11.04 -29.51 -37.53
C GLY A 161 -11.75 -28.55 -36.58
N SER A 162 -13.01 -28.87 -36.27
CA SER A 162 -13.81 -28.13 -35.28
C SER A 162 -14.79 -29.06 -34.59
N ILE A 163 -15.19 -28.70 -33.37
CA ILE A 163 -16.34 -29.28 -32.67
C ILE A 163 -17.37 -28.18 -32.49
N GLN A 164 -18.50 -28.31 -33.19
CA GLN A 164 -19.61 -27.36 -33.16
C GLN A 164 -20.88 -28.06 -32.67
N LEU A 165 -21.38 -27.62 -31.52
CA LEU A 165 -22.57 -28.18 -30.88
C LEU A 165 -23.64 -27.10 -30.75
N ASN A 166 -24.85 -27.36 -31.21
CA ASN A 166 -25.97 -26.43 -31.12
C ASN A 166 -27.23 -27.15 -30.62
N ALA A 167 -27.81 -26.69 -29.52
CA ALA A 167 -29.15 -27.09 -29.06
C ALA A 167 -30.05 -25.85 -29.02
N SER A 168 -30.85 -25.69 -30.06
CA SER A 168 -31.61 -24.45 -30.29
C SER A 168 -32.70 -24.21 -29.25
N ASN A 169 -33.29 -25.28 -28.69
CA ASN A 169 -34.32 -25.23 -27.63
C ASN A 169 -34.08 -26.30 -26.52
N GLY A 170 -32.84 -26.53 -26.09
CA GLY A 170 -32.54 -27.56 -25.10
C GLY A 170 -31.17 -27.44 -24.43
N ASN A 171 -30.91 -28.38 -23.54
CA ASN A 171 -29.62 -28.51 -22.86
C ASN A 171 -28.60 -29.26 -23.73
N ILE A 172 -27.32 -28.93 -23.55
CA ILE A 172 -26.20 -29.72 -24.08
C ILE A 172 -25.50 -30.42 -22.92
N SER A 173 -25.29 -31.74 -23.01
CA SER A 173 -24.46 -32.51 -22.10
C SER A 173 -23.44 -33.32 -22.88
N THR A 174 -22.17 -33.28 -22.46
CA THR A 174 -21.10 -34.04 -23.09
C THR A 174 -20.27 -34.83 -22.07
N GLY A 175 -19.57 -35.86 -22.53
CA GLY A 175 -18.38 -36.37 -21.84
C GLY A 175 -17.20 -35.41 -21.98
N THR A 176 -15.98 -35.95 -21.89
CA THR A 176 -14.75 -35.21 -22.18
C THR A 176 -14.75 -34.70 -23.62
N ILE A 177 -14.28 -33.47 -23.83
CA ILE A 177 -14.06 -32.90 -25.16
C ILE A 177 -12.56 -32.76 -25.39
N THR A 178 -12.06 -33.40 -26.44
CA THR A 178 -10.65 -33.36 -26.85
C THR A 178 -10.57 -32.90 -28.29
N ALA A 179 -10.13 -31.65 -28.49
CA ALA A 179 -9.92 -31.00 -29.76
C ALA A 179 -8.42 -30.67 -29.93
N THR A 180 -7.55 -31.63 -29.64
CA THR A 180 -6.11 -31.41 -29.56
C THR A 180 -5.40 -31.71 -30.87
N GLY A 181 -4.27 -31.08 -31.13
CA GLY A 181 -3.39 -31.50 -32.22
C GLY A 181 -2.72 -32.85 -31.99
N GLY A 182 -2.51 -33.62 -33.06
CA GLY A 182 -1.54 -34.72 -33.09
C GLY A 182 -0.10 -34.21 -33.04
N THR A 183 0.90 -35.10 -33.08
CA THR A 183 2.30 -34.66 -33.13
C THR A 183 2.53 -33.68 -34.30
N GLY A 184 2.97 -32.46 -33.99
CA GLY A 184 3.15 -31.40 -34.98
C GLY A 184 1.87 -30.78 -35.55
N GLY A 185 0.70 -30.91 -34.91
CA GLY A 185 -0.55 -30.26 -35.34
C GLY A 185 -1.14 -29.30 -34.32
N ASP A 186 -1.93 -28.36 -34.81
CA ASP A 186 -2.63 -27.36 -34.01
C ASP A 186 -3.90 -27.95 -33.37
N GLY A 187 -4.36 -27.33 -32.29
CA GLY A 187 -5.64 -27.63 -31.66
C GLY A 187 -6.81 -27.13 -32.51
N SER A 188 -7.94 -27.83 -32.42
CA SER A 188 -9.18 -27.51 -33.12
C SER A 188 -10.08 -26.63 -32.26
N ASP A 189 -10.84 -25.74 -32.89
CA ASP A 189 -11.78 -24.88 -32.19
C ASP A 189 -12.98 -25.67 -31.64
N ILE A 190 -13.46 -25.25 -30.47
CA ILE A 190 -14.65 -25.77 -29.81
C ILE A 190 -15.66 -24.62 -29.69
N SER A 191 -16.83 -24.77 -30.31
CA SER A 191 -17.96 -23.85 -30.21
C SER A 191 -19.21 -24.58 -29.75
N ILE A 192 -19.82 -24.12 -28.67
CA ILE A 192 -20.99 -24.75 -28.06
C ILE A 192 -22.05 -23.68 -27.80
N ILE A 193 -23.25 -23.89 -28.34
CA ILE A 193 -24.40 -22.99 -28.17
C ILE A 193 -25.57 -23.80 -27.62
N ALA A 194 -25.89 -23.61 -26.34
CA ALA A 194 -27.05 -24.20 -25.69
C ALA A 194 -28.06 -23.10 -25.34
N SER A 195 -29.31 -23.21 -25.77
CA SER A 195 -30.37 -22.33 -25.25
C SER A 195 -30.69 -22.61 -23.78
N GLY A 196 -30.48 -23.85 -23.34
CA GLY A 196 -30.60 -24.26 -21.94
C GLY A 196 -29.25 -24.24 -21.21
N ASN A 197 -29.00 -25.29 -20.42
CA ASN A 197 -27.74 -25.50 -19.72
C ASN A 197 -26.71 -26.20 -20.62
N TYR A 198 -25.43 -25.91 -20.40
CA TYR A 198 -24.32 -26.75 -20.84
C TYR A 198 -23.68 -27.47 -19.65
N THR A 199 -23.47 -28.78 -19.77
CA THR A 199 -22.81 -29.59 -18.74
C THR A 199 -21.77 -30.53 -19.34
N THR A 200 -20.59 -30.65 -18.71
CA THR A 200 -19.64 -31.71 -19.06
C THR A 200 -19.17 -32.48 -17.84
N ALA A 201 -19.16 -33.82 -17.96
CA ALA A 201 -18.59 -34.71 -16.95
C ALA A 201 -17.05 -34.78 -16.99
N GLY A 202 -16.44 -34.28 -18.06
CA GLY A 202 -15.01 -34.37 -18.34
C GLY A 202 -14.34 -33.00 -18.47
N SER A 203 -13.03 -33.01 -18.73
CA SER A 203 -12.30 -31.79 -19.10
C SER A 203 -12.57 -31.41 -20.55
N ILE A 204 -12.32 -30.15 -20.87
CA ILE A 204 -12.35 -29.61 -22.23
C ILE A 204 -10.92 -29.21 -22.61
N ALA A 205 -10.39 -29.74 -23.71
CA ALA A 205 -9.03 -29.44 -24.15
C ALA A 205 -8.99 -29.11 -25.64
N ALA A 206 -8.47 -27.93 -25.98
CA ALA A 206 -8.23 -27.46 -27.35
C ALA A 206 -6.73 -27.20 -27.60
N SER A 207 -5.86 -27.99 -26.97
CA SER A 207 -4.42 -27.73 -26.95
C SER A 207 -3.70 -28.05 -28.26
N GLY A 208 -2.60 -27.34 -28.53
CA GLY A 208 -1.65 -27.70 -29.56
C GLY A 208 -1.01 -29.07 -29.29
N GLY A 209 -0.65 -29.77 -30.36
CA GLY A 209 -0.12 -31.13 -30.30
C GLY A 209 1.34 -31.26 -29.90
N THR A 210 1.80 -32.49 -29.68
CA THR A 210 3.12 -32.80 -29.10
C THR A 210 4.30 -32.65 -30.08
N ARG A 211 5.50 -32.69 -29.50
CA ARG A 211 6.81 -32.24 -30.02
C ARG A 211 7.33 -33.03 -31.23
N LEU A 212 7.77 -32.33 -32.29
CA LEU A 212 8.67 -32.85 -33.33
C LEU A 212 9.94 -32.00 -33.38
N SER A 213 11.12 -32.64 -33.39
CA SER A 213 12.41 -31.95 -33.51
C SER A 213 12.43 -31.02 -34.72
N ASN A 214 12.89 -29.79 -34.52
CA ASN A 214 12.97 -28.73 -35.52
C ASN A 214 11.60 -28.29 -36.06
N PHE A 215 10.55 -28.18 -35.23
CA PHE A 215 9.35 -27.38 -35.51
C PHE A 215 8.98 -26.34 -34.43
N SER A 216 8.35 -25.25 -34.90
CA SER A 216 7.57 -24.36 -34.03
C SER A 216 6.51 -25.13 -33.27
N GLY A 217 6.24 -24.66 -32.05
CA GLY A 217 5.12 -25.04 -31.25
C GLY A 217 3.80 -24.83 -31.99
N ARG A 218 2.78 -25.55 -31.55
CA ARG A 218 1.49 -25.64 -32.22
C ARG A 218 0.43 -24.86 -31.48
N HIS A 219 -0.37 -24.12 -32.23
CA HIS A 219 -1.40 -23.25 -31.68
C HIS A 219 -2.49 -24.09 -31.02
N ALA A 220 -3.08 -23.58 -29.95
CA ALA A 220 -4.33 -24.10 -29.43
C ALA A 220 -5.52 -23.53 -30.20
N GLY A 221 -6.61 -24.30 -30.25
CA GLY A 221 -7.91 -23.82 -30.67
C GLY A 221 -8.59 -23.03 -29.56
N LYS A 222 -9.56 -22.20 -29.94
CA LYS A 222 -10.42 -21.45 -29.03
C LYS A 222 -11.47 -22.37 -28.41
N VAL A 223 -11.94 -21.99 -27.21
CA VAL A 223 -13.08 -22.62 -26.53
C VAL A 223 -14.12 -21.55 -26.26
N GLU A 224 -15.21 -21.58 -27.02
CA GLU A 224 -16.33 -20.64 -26.92
C GLU A 224 -17.61 -21.39 -26.55
N ILE A 225 -18.19 -21.06 -25.41
CA ILE A 225 -19.38 -21.71 -24.88
C ILE A 225 -20.39 -20.64 -24.52
N ASN A 226 -21.58 -20.71 -25.11
CA ASN A 226 -22.70 -19.84 -24.84
C ASN A 226 -23.90 -20.68 -24.38
N ALA A 227 -24.34 -20.49 -23.15
CA ALA A 227 -25.50 -21.16 -22.56
C ALA A 227 -26.56 -20.13 -22.14
N GLY A 228 -27.82 -20.33 -22.50
CA GLY A 228 -28.91 -19.46 -22.06
C GLY A 228 -29.19 -19.55 -20.55
N ASN A 229 -28.84 -20.68 -19.93
CA ASN A 229 -28.90 -20.88 -18.48
C ASN A 229 -27.47 -21.10 -17.93
N ASN A 230 -27.19 -22.23 -17.29
CA ASN A 230 -25.93 -22.46 -16.58
C ASN A 230 -24.88 -23.19 -17.43
N ILE A 231 -23.61 -22.91 -17.16
CA ILE A 231 -22.43 -23.67 -17.60
C ILE A 231 -21.87 -24.41 -16.38
N ASN A 232 -21.96 -25.74 -16.37
CA ASN A 232 -21.39 -26.58 -15.31
C ASN A 232 -20.34 -27.54 -15.90
N ILE A 233 -19.07 -27.24 -15.67
CA ILE A 233 -17.95 -27.88 -16.36
C ILE A 233 -16.82 -28.24 -15.42
N ARG A 234 -15.77 -28.87 -15.95
CA ARG A 234 -14.52 -29.15 -15.21
C ARG A 234 -13.40 -28.27 -15.76
N ALA A 235 -12.17 -28.77 -15.79
CA ALA A 235 -11.04 -28.02 -16.28
C ALA A 235 -11.16 -27.70 -17.78
N VAL A 236 -10.71 -26.50 -18.18
CA VAL A 236 -10.59 -26.07 -19.57
C VAL A 236 -9.15 -25.71 -19.86
N THR A 237 -8.57 -26.33 -20.89
CA THR A 237 -7.19 -26.08 -21.32
C THR A 237 -7.15 -25.70 -22.80
N ALA A 238 -6.72 -24.48 -23.10
CA ALA A 238 -6.51 -23.99 -24.45
C ALA A 238 -5.05 -23.55 -24.62
N SER A 239 -4.11 -24.48 -24.42
CA SER A 239 -2.68 -24.16 -24.35
C SER A 239 -1.93 -24.55 -25.62
N GLY A 240 -1.11 -23.63 -26.13
CA GLY A 240 -0.21 -23.94 -27.23
C GLY A 240 0.96 -24.81 -26.77
N SER A 241 1.57 -25.52 -27.70
CA SER A 241 2.67 -26.45 -27.39
C SER A 241 4.04 -25.80 -27.53
N ASN A 242 5.02 -26.34 -26.80
CA ASN A 242 6.40 -25.84 -26.83
C ASN A 242 7.09 -26.23 -28.15
N ALA A 243 7.98 -25.37 -28.64
CA ALA A 243 8.91 -25.67 -29.73
C ALA A 243 10.02 -26.65 -29.31
N THR A 244 10.67 -27.27 -30.27
CA THR A 244 11.83 -28.15 -30.00
C THR A 244 12.98 -27.94 -30.98
N ASN A 245 14.06 -27.33 -30.50
CA ASN A 245 15.34 -27.09 -31.20
C ASN A 245 15.26 -26.01 -32.30
N ASN A 246 16.41 -25.53 -32.79
CA ASN A 246 16.56 -24.62 -33.93
C ASN A 246 15.84 -23.24 -33.89
N SER A 247 15.84 -22.55 -32.75
CA SER A 247 15.32 -21.17 -32.65
C SER A 247 13.89 -21.01 -33.22
N GLN A 248 12.98 -21.87 -32.77
CA GLN A 248 11.60 -21.92 -33.27
C GLN A 248 10.59 -21.38 -32.29
N THR A 249 9.51 -20.80 -32.84
CA THR A 249 8.49 -20.12 -32.06
C THR A 249 7.61 -21.10 -31.30
N GLY A 250 7.16 -20.76 -30.09
CA GLY A 250 6.13 -21.53 -29.39
C GLY A 250 4.75 -21.32 -30.01
N GLY A 251 3.80 -22.23 -29.75
CA GLY A 251 2.44 -22.11 -30.26
C GLY A 251 1.57 -21.22 -29.39
N ASP A 252 0.73 -20.38 -29.99
CA ASP A 252 -0.22 -19.50 -29.28
C ASP A 252 -1.27 -20.28 -28.49
N ALA A 253 -1.76 -19.68 -27.41
CA ALA A 253 -2.88 -20.18 -26.64
C ALA A 253 -4.22 -19.77 -27.27
N GLY A 254 -5.26 -20.57 -27.05
CA GLY A 254 -6.62 -20.23 -27.46
C GLY A 254 -7.34 -19.39 -26.40
N LEU A 255 -8.30 -18.58 -26.83
CA LEU A 255 -9.21 -17.86 -25.95
C LEU A 255 -10.15 -18.86 -25.28
N ILE A 256 -10.38 -18.71 -23.98
CA ILE A 256 -11.47 -19.38 -23.27
C ILE A 256 -12.55 -18.34 -23.01
N LYS A 257 -13.69 -18.44 -23.71
CA LYS A 257 -14.84 -17.54 -23.57
C LYS A 257 -16.07 -18.32 -23.16
N LEU A 258 -16.59 -18.04 -21.95
CA LEU A 258 -17.78 -18.70 -21.41
C LEU A 258 -18.84 -17.63 -21.12
N LEU A 259 -20.01 -17.77 -21.73
CA LEU A 259 -21.17 -16.89 -21.51
C LEU A 259 -22.35 -17.71 -21.02
N ALA A 260 -22.91 -17.34 -19.88
CA ALA A 260 -24.06 -17.99 -19.27
C ALA A 260 -25.14 -16.94 -18.95
N GLY A 261 -26.40 -17.20 -19.27
CA GLY A 261 -27.51 -16.40 -18.73
C GLY A 261 -27.77 -16.65 -17.25
N GLY A 262 -27.35 -17.82 -16.74
CA GLY A 262 -27.29 -18.17 -15.33
C GLY A 262 -25.83 -18.26 -14.84
N ASP A 263 -25.47 -19.32 -14.13
CA ASP A 263 -24.17 -19.44 -13.47
C ASP A 263 -23.10 -20.12 -14.34
N ILE A 264 -21.83 -19.72 -14.15
CA ILE A 264 -20.64 -20.48 -14.59
C ILE A 264 -20.03 -21.16 -13.37
N THR A 265 -19.96 -22.50 -13.40
CA THR A 265 -19.31 -23.30 -12.35
C THR A 265 -18.29 -24.26 -12.96
N THR A 266 -17.02 -24.18 -12.51
CA THR A 266 -15.96 -25.14 -12.94
C THR A 266 -15.68 -26.22 -11.90
N ASN A 267 -16.49 -26.32 -10.84
CA ASN A 267 -16.33 -27.27 -9.74
C ASN A 267 -14.93 -27.21 -9.11
N ASN A 268 -14.44 -25.98 -8.87
CA ASN A 268 -13.10 -25.71 -8.34
C ASN A 268 -11.94 -26.20 -9.26
N GLN A 269 -12.20 -26.44 -10.54
CA GLN A 269 -11.19 -26.83 -11.52
C GLN A 269 -10.64 -25.64 -12.30
N ALA A 270 -9.43 -25.80 -12.85
CA ALA A 270 -8.67 -24.73 -13.47
C ALA A 270 -9.15 -24.36 -14.88
N LEU A 271 -9.02 -23.07 -15.22
CA LEU A 271 -9.08 -22.55 -16.58
C LEU A 271 -7.67 -22.09 -16.98
N THR A 272 -7.14 -22.60 -18.10
CA THR A 272 -5.74 -22.36 -18.49
C THR A 272 -5.60 -22.01 -19.97
N SER A 273 -5.16 -20.78 -20.25
CA SER A 273 -4.78 -20.30 -21.58
C SER A 273 -3.29 -19.92 -21.55
N ARG A 274 -2.43 -20.86 -21.96
CA ARG A 274 -0.97 -20.69 -21.87
C ARG A 274 -0.29 -20.86 -23.23
N GLY A 275 0.53 -19.89 -23.58
CA GLY A 275 1.39 -19.98 -24.75
C GLY A 275 2.46 -21.05 -24.58
N GLY A 276 2.80 -21.73 -25.67
CA GLY A 276 3.89 -22.68 -25.70
C GLY A 276 5.24 -21.98 -25.62
N ASN A 277 6.22 -22.59 -24.97
CA ASN A 277 7.57 -22.04 -24.91
C ASN A 277 8.26 -22.11 -26.28
N GLY A 278 8.92 -21.04 -26.69
CA GLY A 278 9.87 -21.06 -27.79
C GLY A 278 11.14 -21.83 -27.40
N HIS A 279 11.96 -22.15 -28.41
CA HIS A 279 13.27 -22.76 -28.18
C HIS A 279 14.39 -21.72 -28.35
N ALA A 280 15.41 -21.79 -27.48
CA ALA A 280 16.54 -20.86 -27.47
C ALA A 280 16.08 -19.39 -27.46
N THR A 281 16.39 -18.62 -28.50
CA THR A 281 16.09 -17.18 -28.62
C THR A 281 14.76 -16.87 -29.30
N ALA A 282 13.99 -17.87 -29.74
CA ALA A 282 12.73 -17.59 -30.41
C ALA A 282 11.60 -17.19 -29.44
N SER A 283 10.61 -16.45 -29.97
CA SER A 283 9.42 -16.07 -29.24
C SER A 283 8.53 -17.28 -28.94
N GLY A 284 7.93 -17.32 -27.77
CA GLY A 284 6.92 -18.30 -27.40
C GLY A 284 5.57 -17.94 -28.02
N GLY A 285 4.56 -18.75 -27.72
CA GLY A 285 3.20 -18.38 -28.04
C GLY A 285 2.69 -17.26 -27.13
N THR A 286 1.89 -16.38 -27.69
CA THR A 286 1.08 -15.42 -26.94
C THR A 286 -0.07 -16.13 -26.23
N ALA A 287 -0.52 -15.58 -25.09
CA ALA A 287 -1.73 -16.06 -24.42
C ALA A 287 -2.93 -15.19 -24.83
N ALA A 288 -4.00 -15.83 -25.32
CA ALA A 288 -5.20 -15.11 -25.74
C ALA A 288 -6.05 -14.59 -24.58
N GLY A 289 -6.11 -15.31 -23.46
CA GLY A 289 -6.81 -14.89 -22.24
C GLY A 289 -8.02 -15.74 -21.85
N VAL A 290 -8.77 -15.26 -20.85
CA VAL A 290 -10.00 -15.86 -20.32
C VAL A 290 -11.05 -14.77 -20.15
N GLU A 291 -12.25 -15.00 -20.70
CA GLU A 291 -13.41 -14.09 -20.63
C GLU A 291 -14.63 -14.87 -20.12
N LEU A 292 -15.21 -14.44 -19.00
CA LEU A 292 -16.37 -15.08 -18.37
C LEU A 292 -17.47 -14.05 -18.15
N GLN A 293 -18.71 -14.36 -18.55
CA GLN A 293 -19.89 -13.55 -18.27
C GLN A 293 -21.04 -14.41 -17.74
N ALA A 294 -21.61 -14.07 -16.57
CA ALA A 294 -22.65 -14.87 -15.91
C ALA A 294 -23.50 -14.09 -14.89
N GLN A 295 -24.47 -14.77 -14.28
CA GLN A 295 -25.06 -14.34 -13.01
C GLN A 295 -24.08 -14.54 -11.86
N VAL A 296 -23.63 -15.78 -11.63
CA VAL A 296 -22.56 -16.09 -10.67
C VAL A 296 -21.40 -16.77 -11.41
N ILE A 297 -20.18 -16.38 -11.08
CA ILE A 297 -18.96 -17.04 -11.54
C ILE A 297 -18.32 -17.77 -10.37
N SER A 298 -18.21 -19.10 -10.46
CA SER A 298 -17.55 -19.95 -9.48
C SER A 298 -16.48 -20.83 -10.15
N THR A 299 -15.20 -20.49 -9.97
CA THR A 299 -14.09 -21.22 -10.61
C THR A 299 -13.01 -21.67 -9.65
N GLY A 300 -12.20 -22.63 -10.07
CA GLY A 300 -10.88 -22.87 -9.47
C GLY A 300 -9.89 -21.77 -9.86
N THR A 301 -8.63 -22.14 -10.06
CA THR A 301 -7.58 -21.23 -10.51
C THR A 301 -7.78 -20.81 -11.97
N ILE A 302 -7.52 -19.54 -12.27
CA ILE A 302 -7.47 -19.03 -13.65
C ILE A 302 -6.03 -18.62 -13.94
N THR A 303 -5.46 -19.15 -15.01
CA THR A 303 -4.07 -18.85 -15.38
C THR A 303 -3.97 -18.52 -16.86
N THR A 304 -3.39 -17.36 -17.12
CA THR A 304 -2.96 -16.91 -18.44
C THR A 304 -1.47 -16.61 -18.38
N SER A 305 -0.70 -17.14 -19.31
CA SER A 305 0.72 -16.80 -19.38
C SER A 305 1.26 -16.98 -20.78
N GLY A 306 2.05 -16.02 -21.24
CA GLY A 306 2.82 -16.19 -22.46
C GLY A 306 3.80 -17.36 -22.35
N GLY A 307 4.15 -17.95 -23.48
CA GLY A 307 5.36 -18.77 -23.58
C GLY A 307 6.61 -17.91 -23.39
N THR A 308 7.78 -18.55 -23.33
CA THR A 308 9.07 -17.81 -23.22
C THR A 308 9.15 -16.64 -24.20
N ASN A 309 9.61 -15.45 -23.81
CA ASN A 309 9.65 -14.26 -24.68
C ASN A 309 8.29 -13.79 -25.25
N SER A 310 7.15 -14.16 -24.65
CA SER A 310 5.83 -13.65 -25.03
C SER A 310 5.02 -13.15 -23.84
N ASP A 311 4.09 -12.24 -24.09
CA ASP A 311 3.30 -11.56 -23.06
C ASP A 311 2.14 -12.43 -22.53
N GLY A 312 1.68 -12.12 -21.32
CA GLY A 312 0.51 -12.74 -20.67
C GLY A 312 -0.82 -12.33 -21.31
N GLY A 313 -1.85 -13.16 -21.11
CA GLY A 313 -3.19 -12.92 -21.66
C GLY A 313 -4.13 -12.29 -20.64
N ASN A 314 -5.13 -11.54 -21.06
CA ASN A 314 -6.03 -10.86 -20.13
C ASN A 314 -6.98 -11.86 -19.42
N ILE A 315 -7.41 -11.51 -18.20
CA ILE A 315 -8.44 -12.21 -17.44
C ILE A 315 -9.58 -11.21 -17.19
N GLN A 316 -10.75 -11.45 -17.78
CA GLN A 316 -11.95 -10.64 -17.64
C GLN A 316 -13.09 -11.48 -17.08
N LEU A 317 -13.65 -11.08 -15.95
CA LEU A 317 -14.80 -11.72 -15.32
C LEU A 317 -15.88 -10.67 -15.07
N ASP A 318 -17.07 -10.90 -15.59
CA ASP A 318 -18.25 -10.04 -15.45
C ASP A 318 -19.40 -10.86 -14.88
N ALA A 319 -19.84 -10.55 -13.65
CA ALA A 319 -20.95 -11.23 -13.00
C ALA A 319 -21.99 -10.21 -12.53
N SER A 320 -23.26 -10.40 -12.89
CA SER A 320 -24.34 -9.59 -12.30
C SER A 320 -24.59 -9.89 -10.81
N GLY A 321 -24.02 -10.99 -10.29
CA GLY A 321 -24.00 -11.39 -8.89
C GLY A 321 -22.58 -11.60 -8.38
N ASN A 322 -22.29 -12.76 -7.78
CA ASN A 322 -21.00 -12.99 -7.12
C ASN A 322 -19.92 -13.53 -8.08
N ILE A 323 -18.67 -13.15 -7.83
CA ILE A 323 -17.47 -13.82 -8.36
C ILE A 323 -16.76 -14.54 -7.21
N THR A 324 -16.58 -15.85 -7.34
CA THR A 324 -15.78 -16.67 -6.42
C THR A 324 -14.77 -17.49 -7.19
N THR A 325 -13.48 -17.26 -6.95
CA THR A 325 -12.40 -17.91 -7.70
C THR A 325 -11.27 -18.39 -6.80
N GLY A 326 -10.44 -19.29 -7.32
CA GLY A 326 -9.16 -19.67 -6.72
C GLY A 326 -8.11 -18.56 -6.86
N ALA A 327 -6.90 -18.93 -7.28
CA ALA A 327 -5.86 -17.95 -7.62
C ALA A 327 -6.01 -17.48 -9.06
N LEU A 328 -5.74 -16.20 -9.31
CA LEU A 328 -5.71 -15.58 -10.62
C LEU A 328 -4.28 -15.17 -10.94
N ALA A 329 -3.78 -15.59 -12.11
CA ALA A 329 -2.44 -15.23 -12.56
C ALA A 329 -2.44 -14.89 -14.04
N SER A 330 -2.03 -13.66 -14.38
CA SER A 330 -1.74 -13.21 -15.74
C SER A 330 -0.30 -12.73 -15.84
N ASN A 331 0.62 -13.64 -16.09
CA ASN A 331 2.05 -13.33 -16.03
C ASN A 331 2.70 -13.31 -17.41
N GLY A 332 3.69 -12.43 -17.59
CA GLY A 332 4.56 -12.48 -18.75
C GLY A 332 5.36 -13.79 -18.80
N GLY A 333 5.60 -14.32 -19.99
CA GLY A 333 6.42 -15.51 -20.17
C GLY A 333 7.89 -15.24 -19.84
N ALA A 334 8.62 -16.27 -19.40
CA ALA A 334 10.03 -16.14 -19.04
C ALA A 334 10.89 -15.65 -20.21
N ALA A 335 11.79 -14.68 -20.00
CA ALA A 335 12.71 -14.26 -21.04
C ALA A 335 13.85 -15.28 -21.24
N SER A 336 14.23 -15.51 -22.49
CA SER A 336 15.44 -16.24 -22.87
C SER A 336 16.68 -15.36 -22.75
N THR A 337 17.86 -15.96 -22.84
CA THR A 337 19.14 -15.24 -22.85
C THR A 337 19.18 -14.15 -23.92
N ASN A 338 19.56 -12.93 -23.51
CA ASN A 338 19.58 -11.70 -24.29
C ASN A 338 18.19 -11.21 -24.76
N PHE A 339 17.13 -11.46 -23.98
CA PHE A 339 15.81 -10.89 -24.20
C PHE A 339 15.34 -10.08 -23.00
N ALA A 340 14.61 -9.02 -23.30
CA ALA A 340 13.86 -8.28 -22.30
C ALA A 340 12.73 -9.14 -21.71
N GLY A 341 12.42 -8.87 -20.45
CA GLY A 341 11.27 -9.42 -19.75
C GLY A 341 9.96 -9.08 -20.45
N ARG A 342 8.93 -9.88 -20.21
CA ARG A 342 7.64 -9.87 -20.90
C ARG A 342 6.53 -9.36 -20.01
N ASN A 343 5.55 -8.72 -20.63
CA ASN A 343 4.50 -8.02 -19.92
C ASN A 343 3.44 -9.01 -19.42
N ALA A 344 2.86 -8.70 -18.26
CA ALA A 344 1.62 -9.32 -17.80
C ALA A 344 0.41 -8.90 -18.63
N GLY A 345 -0.67 -9.69 -18.60
CA GLY A 345 -1.98 -9.27 -19.07
C GLY A 345 -2.80 -8.63 -17.94
N THR A 346 -3.84 -7.88 -18.29
CA THR A 346 -4.73 -7.24 -17.29
C THR A 346 -5.57 -8.28 -16.55
N ILE A 347 -5.97 -7.95 -15.33
CA ILE A 347 -6.96 -8.72 -14.55
C ILE A 347 -8.08 -7.77 -14.15
N ASN A 348 -9.29 -8.00 -14.66
CA ASN A 348 -10.47 -7.18 -14.39
C ASN A 348 -11.65 -8.06 -13.93
N LEU A 349 -12.15 -7.79 -12.74
CA LEU A 349 -13.29 -8.47 -12.12
C LEU A 349 -14.36 -7.42 -11.80
N ASP A 350 -15.55 -7.61 -12.35
CA ASP A 350 -16.71 -6.75 -12.14
C ASP A 350 -17.89 -7.61 -11.63
N ALA A 351 -18.42 -7.28 -10.45
CA ALA A 351 -19.44 -8.05 -9.76
C ALA A 351 -20.58 -7.16 -9.23
N GLY A 352 -21.83 -7.42 -9.65
CA GLY A 352 -23.02 -6.84 -9.00
C GLY A 352 -23.29 -7.39 -7.58
N GLY A 353 -22.44 -8.30 -7.10
CA GLY A 353 -22.43 -8.85 -5.75
C GLY A 353 -21.03 -8.83 -5.15
N ASN A 354 -20.60 -9.91 -4.51
CA ASN A 354 -19.28 -9.98 -3.87
C ASN A 354 -18.21 -10.53 -4.81
N ILE A 355 -16.97 -10.05 -4.65
CA ILE A 355 -15.75 -10.69 -5.17
C ILE A 355 -15.06 -11.43 -4.02
N THR A 356 -14.87 -12.73 -4.15
CA THR A 356 -14.06 -13.55 -3.24
C THR A 356 -13.01 -14.33 -4.00
N THR A 357 -11.74 -14.00 -3.78
CA THR A 357 -10.60 -14.67 -4.43
C THR A 357 -9.49 -14.94 -3.43
N THR A 358 -8.45 -15.66 -3.86
CA THR A 358 -7.23 -15.86 -3.05
C THR A 358 -6.13 -14.89 -3.47
N THR A 359 -5.11 -15.38 -4.17
CA THR A 359 -4.01 -14.60 -4.71
C THR A 359 -4.35 -14.10 -6.10
N ILE A 360 -4.10 -12.82 -6.35
CA ILE A 360 -4.14 -12.22 -7.70
C ILE A 360 -2.74 -11.71 -8.06
N ALA A 361 -2.23 -12.13 -9.21
CA ALA A 361 -0.91 -11.74 -9.70
C ALA A 361 -0.93 -11.34 -11.19
N ALA A 362 -0.47 -10.12 -11.48
CA ALA A 362 -0.30 -9.59 -12.85
C ALA A 362 1.15 -9.11 -13.04
N SER A 363 2.11 -10.02 -12.97
CA SER A 363 3.54 -9.68 -12.89
C SER A 363 4.28 -9.87 -14.22
N GLY A 364 5.12 -8.90 -14.55
CA GLY A 364 6.05 -8.99 -15.66
C GLY A 364 7.24 -9.91 -15.34
N SER A 365 7.81 -10.55 -16.35
CA SER A 365 8.98 -11.42 -16.16
C SER A 365 10.29 -10.63 -16.18
N SER A 366 11.34 -11.16 -15.56
CA SER A 366 12.67 -10.52 -15.61
C SER A 366 13.30 -10.63 -16.99
N GLY A 367 14.09 -9.64 -17.38
CA GLY A 367 15.00 -9.74 -18.52
C GLY A 367 16.17 -10.67 -18.22
N VAL A 368 16.76 -11.24 -19.25
CA VAL A 368 17.91 -12.15 -19.13
C VAL A 368 18.97 -11.75 -20.15
N GLY A 369 20.24 -11.60 -19.72
CA GLY A 369 21.37 -11.18 -20.58
C GLY A 369 21.67 -9.67 -20.51
N ALA A 370 22.92 -9.26 -20.72
CA ALA A 370 23.35 -7.89 -20.45
C ALA A 370 22.53 -6.85 -21.23
N GLY A 371 22.07 -5.80 -20.53
CA GLY A 371 21.35 -4.67 -21.15
C GLY A 371 19.87 -4.93 -21.44
N GLN A 372 19.29 -6.02 -20.93
CA GLN A 372 17.90 -6.37 -21.17
C GLN A 372 16.96 -5.87 -20.08
N ALA A 373 15.93 -5.15 -20.50
CA ALA A 373 14.92 -4.58 -19.61
C ALA A 373 14.03 -5.66 -18.97
N GLY A 374 13.42 -5.34 -17.84
CA GLY A 374 12.35 -6.16 -17.25
C GLY A 374 11.01 -5.96 -17.94
N GLY A 375 10.10 -6.94 -17.81
CA GLY A 375 8.73 -6.86 -18.34
C GLY A 375 7.81 -6.11 -17.39
N ASN A 376 6.83 -5.39 -17.93
CA ASN A 376 5.90 -4.60 -17.12
C ASN A 376 4.86 -5.50 -16.44
N ALA A 377 4.49 -5.17 -15.21
CA ALA A 377 3.21 -5.61 -14.66
C ALA A 377 2.04 -4.94 -15.39
N SER A 378 0.85 -5.47 -15.17
CA SER A 378 -0.40 -4.95 -15.73
C SER A 378 -1.38 -4.57 -14.62
N SER A 379 -2.48 -3.93 -15.00
CA SER A 379 -3.48 -3.48 -14.04
C SER A 379 -4.24 -4.64 -13.40
N ILE A 380 -4.58 -4.46 -12.13
CA ILE A 380 -5.49 -5.30 -11.37
C ILE A 380 -6.67 -4.41 -10.96
N THR A 381 -7.86 -4.67 -11.52
CA THR A 381 -9.09 -3.92 -11.25
C THR A 381 -10.15 -4.84 -10.68
N LEU A 382 -10.69 -4.49 -9.52
CA LEU A 382 -11.76 -5.21 -8.83
C LEU A 382 -12.87 -4.22 -8.50
N ALA A 383 -14.07 -4.44 -9.03
CA ALA A 383 -15.27 -3.65 -8.75
C ALA A 383 -16.39 -4.56 -8.23
N ALA A 384 -16.98 -4.21 -7.10
CA ALA A 384 -18.07 -4.98 -6.50
C ALA A 384 -19.15 -4.07 -5.88
N ASP A 385 -20.43 -4.30 -6.20
CA ASP A 385 -21.54 -3.67 -5.46
C ASP A 385 -21.67 -4.27 -4.04
N GLY A 386 -21.10 -5.46 -3.82
CA GLY A 386 -21.00 -6.11 -2.52
C GLY A 386 -19.63 -5.91 -1.88
N ASN A 387 -19.07 -6.96 -1.29
CA ASN A 387 -17.76 -6.94 -0.64
C ASN A 387 -16.66 -7.43 -1.60
N VAL A 388 -15.43 -6.94 -1.42
CA VAL A 388 -14.23 -7.52 -2.03
C VAL A 388 -13.40 -8.20 -0.94
N LYS A 389 -13.09 -9.49 -1.14
CA LYS A 389 -12.23 -10.28 -0.25
C LYS A 389 -11.12 -10.99 -1.03
N THR A 390 -9.86 -10.68 -0.71
CA THR A 390 -8.67 -11.30 -1.31
C THR A 390 -7.60 -11.61 -0.25
N THR A 391 -6.67 -12.53 -0.53
CA THR A 391 -5.57 -12.83 0.41
C THR A 391 -4.28 -12.11 0.05
N THR A 392 -3.97 -11.95 -1.24
CA THR A 392 -2.76 -11.25 -1.69
C THR A 392 -3.02 -10.62 -3.06
N LEU A 393 -2.57 -9.38 -3.24
CA LEU A 393 -2.58 -8.69 -4.52
C LEU A 393 -1.15 -8.34 -4.93
N THR A 394 -0.75 -8.66 -6.17
CA THR A 394 0.61 -8.42 -6.66
C THR A 394 0.63 -7.96 -8.12
N ALA A 395 1.14 -6.76 -8.38
CA ALA A 395 1.40 -6.26 -9.74
C ALA A 395 2.84 -5.71 -9.81
N SER A 396 3.81 -6.62 -9.95
CA SER A 396 5.23 -6.28 -9.93
C SER A 396 5.88 -6.36 -11.31
N GLY A 397 6.64 -5.32 -11.66
CA GLY A 397 7.52 -5.35 -12.82
C GLY A 397 8.65 -6.35 -12.64
N GLY A 398 9.06 -6.99 -13.73
CA GLY A 398 10.21 -7.88 -13.76
C GLY A 398 11.52 -7.12 -13.62
N ASN A 399 12.56 -7.76 -13.09
CA ASN A 399 13.86 -7.10 -12.95
C ASN A 399 14.59 -6.99 -14.29
N ALA A 400 15.41 -5.97 -14.46
CA ALA A 400 16.38 -5.91 -15.53
C ALA A 400 17.48 -6.96 -15.32
N ALA A 401 18.13 -7.36 -16.41
CA ALA A 401 19.26 -8.27 -16.35
C ALA A 401 20.54 -7.56 -15.88
N THR A 402 21.41 -8.31 -15.19
CA THR A 402 22.71 -7.84 -14.69
C THR A 402 23.71 -7.54 -15.81
N GLY A 403 24.53 -6.50 -15.68
CA GLY A 403 25.67 -6.23 -16.56
C GLY A 403 25.70 -4.82 -17.14
N ALA A 404 24.96 -4.58 -18.23
CA ALA A 404 24.84 -3.27 -18.88
C ALA A 404 23.59 -2.51 -18.42
N ALA A 405 23.51 -1.21 -18.74
CA ALA A 405 22.38 -0.35 -18.38
C ALA A 405 21.07 -0.87 -18.96
N ALA A 406 20.08 -1.10 -18.09
CA ALA A 406 18.77 -1.57 -18.47
C ALA A 406 17.70 -1.20 -17.43
N ASN A 407 16.49 -0.93 -17.91
CA ASN A 407 15.37 -0.52 -17.07
C ASN A 407 14.67 -1.74 -16.47
N GLY A 408 14.28 -1.67 -15.20
CA GLY A 408 13.29 -2.60 -14.66
C GLY A 408 11.93 -2.46 -15.37
N GLY A 409 11.05 -3.43 -15.17
CA GLY A 409 9.65 -3.30 -15.61
C GLY A 409 8.87 -2.32 -14.76
N ALA A 410 7.89 -1.63 -15.33
CA ALA A 410 6.95 -0.82 -14.56
C ALA A 410 6.06 -1.71 -13.67
N ALA A 411 5.61 -1.15 -12.54
CA ALA A 411 4.57 -1.75 -11.72
C ALA A 411 3.18 -1.45 -12.32
N GLY A 412 2.19 -2.30 -12.07
CA GLY A 412 0.83 -2.10 -12.56
C GLY A 412 0.02 -1.11 -11.71
N GLN A 413 -1.10 -0.62 -12.24
CA GLN A 413 -2.13 0.06 -11.44
C GLN A 413 -2.94 -0.97 -10.65
N MET A 414 -3.32 -0.66 -9.41
CA MET A 414 -4.20 -1.50 -8.61
C MET A 414 -5.38 -0.70 -8.09
N ASP A 415 -6.57 -1.02 -8.60
CA ASP A 415 -7.82 -0.35 -8.24
C ASP A 415 -8.79 -1.38 -7.65
N VAL A 416 -9.17 -1.18 -6.39
CA VAL A 416 -10.14 -2.04 -5.69
C VAL A 416 -11.27 -1.17 -5.15
N THR A 417 -12.47 -1.32 -5.72
CA THR A 417 -13.65 -0.56 -5.29
C THR A 417 -14.75 -1.52 -4.87
N ALA A 418 -15.37 -1.23 -3.73
CA ALA A 418 -16.55 -1.92 -3.25
C ALA A 418 -17.56 -0.94 -2.67
N ASP A 419 -18.85 -1.10 -2.96
CA ASP A 419 -19.90 -0.41 -2.19
C ASP A 419 -19.97 -0.98 -0.76
N GLY A 420 -19.72 -2.29 -0.62
CA GLY A 420 -19.52 -2.99 0.64
C GLY A 420 -18.10 -2.87 1.20
N SER A 421 -17.67 -3.83 2.01
CA SER A 421 -16.35 -3.80 2.64
C SER A 421 -15.25 -4.33 1.71
N VAL A 422 -14.04 -3.78 1.84
CA VAL A 422 -12.84 -4.31 1.19
C VAL A 422 -11.95 -4.95 2.24
N THR A 423 -11.67 -6.24 2.10
CA THR A 423 -10.68 -6.95 2.90
C THR A 423 -9.62 -7.58 2.00
N THR A 424 -8.38 -7.11 2.11
CA THR A 424 -7.23 -7.72 1.44
C THR A 424 -6.21 -8.18 2.47
N GLY A 425 -5.43 -9.21 2.15
CA GLY A 425 -4.17 -9.43 2.86
C GLY A 425 -3.09 -8.48 2.33
N ASN A 426 -1.90 -9.01 2.05
CA ASN A 426 -0.76 -8.19 1.65
C ASN A 426 -0.90 -7.66 0.23
N ILE A 427 -0.51 -6.40 0.03
CA ILE A 427 -0.48 -5.73 -1.27
C ILE A 427 0.97 -5.45 -1.63
N THR A 428 1.38 -5.88 -2.81
CA THR A 428 2.73 -5.64 -3.34
C THR A 428 2.66 -5.04 -4.73
N LEU A 429 3.13 -3.81 -4.84
CA LEU A 429 3.31 -3.07 -6.08
C LEU A 429 4.77 -2.65 -6.14
N ARG A 430 5.49 -3.10 -7.16
CA ARG A 430 6.94 -2.90 -7.18
C ARG A 430 7.43 -2.78 -8.60
N THR A 431 8.18 -1.73 -8.91
CA THR A 431 8.90 -1.69 -10.18
C THR A 431 10.04 -2.71 -10.16
N GLY A 432 10.43 -3.17 -11.33
CA GLY A 432 11.60 -4.02 -11.49
C GLY A 432 12.88 -3.29 -11.09
N ASN A 433 13.90 -4.04 -10.66
CA ASN A 433 15.21 -3.46 -10.42
C ASN A 433 15.89 -3.09 -11.75
N SER A 434 16.20 -1.82 -11.98
CA SER A 434 17.10 -1.37 -13.06
C SER A 434 18.56 -1.69 -12.74
N THR A 435 19.41 -1.79 -13.76
CA THR A 435 20.85 -2.04 -13.64
C THR A 435 21.67 -0.90 -14.27
N ALA A 436 22.86 -0.61 -13.72
CA ALA A 436 23.73 0.51 -14.10
C ALA A 436 22.96 1.84 -14.27
N ASP A 437 23.20 2.60 -15.34
CA ASP A 437 22.53 3.90 -15.60
C ASP A 437 21.12 3.76 -16.22
N GLY A 438 20.43 2.62 -15.97
CA GLY A 438 19.05 2.41 -16.41
C GLY A 438 18.12 3.50 -15.86
N SER A 439 17.19 3.96 -16.70
CA SER A 439 16.31 5.11 -16.41
C SER A 439 15.27 4.82 -15.31
N VAL A 440 14.59 5.89 -14.88
CA VAL A 440 13.55 5.84 -13.85
C VAL A 440 12.33 5.10 -14.37
N THR A 441 11.96 4.05 -13.64
CA THR A 441 10.71 3.32 -13.88
C THR A 441 9.61 3.91 -13.01
N THR A 442 8.48 4.23 -13.62
CA THR A 442 7.30 4.76 -12.92
C THR A 442 6.56 3.63 -12.20
N GLY A 443 6.21 3.85 -10.93
CA GLY A 443 5.25 3.01 -10.23
C GLY A 443 3.82 3.28 -10.72
N GLY A 444 2.95 2.28 -10.70
CA GLY A 444 1.50 2.48 -10.78
C GLY A 444 0.93 2.77 -9.39
N ASN A 445 -0.31 3.22 -9.26
CA ASN A 445 -0.85 3.60 -7.96
C ASN A 445 -1.65 2.44 -7.31
N VAL A 446 -1.77 2.47 -5.98
CA VAL A 446 -2.74 1.64 -5.24
C VAL A 446 -3.90 2.53 -4.84
N ALA A 447 -5.07 2.29 -5.41
CA ALA A 447 -6.33 2.94 -5.03
C ALA A 447 -7.31 1.92 -4.45
N ILE A 448 -7.77 2.13 -3.22
CA ILE A 448 -8.77 1.26 -2.59
C ILE A 448 -9.90 2.07 -1.97
N ASN A 449 -11.14 1.72 -2.31
CA ASN A 449 -12.33 2.37 -1.77
C ASN A 449 -13.37 1.32 -1.32
N GLY A 450 -13.90 1.49 -0.11
CA GLY A 450 -14.92 0.62 0.48
C GLY A 450 -15.79 1.33 1.52
N SER A 451 -16.90 0.74 1.92
CA SER A 451 -17.64 1.17 3.12
C SER A 451 -16.74 1.08 4.37
N GLU A 452 -16.08 -0.06 4.56
CA GLU A 452 -14.98 -0.34 5.48
C GLU A 452 -13.82 -0.92 4.70
N VAL A 453 -12.59 -0.63 5.12
CA VAL A 453 -11.39 -1.15 4.44
C VAL A 453 -10.43 -1.74 5.46
N SER A 454 -10.01 -2.99 5.23
CA SER A 454 -8.99 -3.67 6.00
C SER A 454 -7.95 -4.28 5.07
N THR A 455 -6.68 -3.89 5.21
CA THR A 455 -5.58 -4.46 4.43
C THR A 455 -4.50 -5.05 5.34
N GLY A 456 -3.75 -6.02 4.81
CA GLY A 456 -2.45 -6.39 5.37
C GLY A 456 -1.39 -5.31 5.16
N SER A 457 -0.13 -5.71 5.12
CA SER A 457 0.96 -4.77 4.80
C SER A 457 0.91 -4.36 3.33
N ILE A 458 1.26 -3.10 3.06
CA ILE A 458 1.30 -2.52 1.72
C ILE A 458 2.74 -2.13 1.40
N THR A 459 3.26 -2.65 0.28
CA THR A 459 4.59 -2.31 -0.21
C THR A 459 4.46 -1.77 -1.64
N THR A 460 4.79 -0.50 -1.85
CA THR A 460 4.76 0.19 -3.16
C THR A 460 6.15 0.67 -3.62
N THR A 461 7.21 0.00 -3.13
CA THR A 461 8.59 0.46 -3.31
C THR A 461 9.03 0.47 -4.77
N GLY A 462 9.83 1.46 -5.16
CA GLY A 462 10.60 1.38 -6.39
C GLY A 462 11.61 0.23 -6.33
N GLY A 463 11.76 -0.54 -7.40
CA GLY A 463 12.98 -1.31 -7.64
C GLY A 463 14.18 -0.37 -7.81
N ASN A 464 15.40 -0.88 -7.93
CA ASN A 464 16.58 -0.04 -8.16
C ASN A 464 16.33 1.00 -9.29
N ASN A 465 16.64 2.26 -9.02
CA ASN A 465 16.35 3.43 -9.85
C ASN A 465 14.86 3.65 -10.20
N GLY A 466 13.90 3.06 -9.49
CA GLY A 466 12.47 3.32 -9.63
C GLY A 466 11.94 4.27 -8.55
N VAL A 467 10.89 5.02 -8.87
CA VAL A 467 10.16 5.80 -7.86
C VAL A 467 9.25 4.90 -7.04
N GLY A 468 9.04 5.26 -5.77
CA GLY A 468 7.94 4.70 -4.97
C GLY A 468 6.60 5.08 -5.59
N SER A 469 5.58 4.26 -5.33
CA SER A 469 4.26 4.47 -5.92
C SER A 469 3.24 4.96 -4.90
N ASP A 470 2.32 5.79 -5.36
CA ASP A 470 1.33 6.44 -4.50
C ASP A 470 0.30 5.43 -3.98
N ILE A 471 -0.17 5.69 -2.77
CA ILE A 471 -1.21 4.92 -2.08
C ILE A 471 -2.34 5.88 -1.72
N ASP A 472 -3.55 5.59 -2.20
CA ASP A 472 -4.78 6.30 -1.85
C ASP A 472 -5.82 5.29 -1.37
N ILE A 473 -6.17 5.32 -0.09
CA ILE A 473 -7.11 4.37 0.49
C ILE A 473 -8.18 5.11 1.27
N SER A 474 -9.43 4.84 0.94
CA SER A 474 -10.59 5.50 1.53
C SER A 474 -11.61 4.50 2.07
N SER A 475 -12.11 4.77 3.29
CA SER A 475 -13.32 4.12 3.83
C SER A 475 -14.43 5.16 3.95
N ASN A 476 -15.58 4.89 3.34
CA ASN A 476 -16.64 5.88 3.14
C ASN A 476 -17.64 5.95 4.31
N THR A 477 -17.75 4.91 5.13
CA THR A 477 -18.73 4.87 6.23
C THR A 477 -18.16 4.33 7.54
N GLY A 478 -17.30 3.32 7.51
CA GLY A 478 -16.73 2.68 8.69
C GLY A 478 -15.22 2.87 8.81
N ALA A 479 -14.56 1.92 9.46
CA ALA A 479 -13.15 2.02 9.82
C ALA A 479 -12.20 1.76 8.64
N LEU A 480 -11.03 2.40 8.68
CA LEU A 480 -9.88 2.09 7.84
C LEU A 480 -8.79 1.42 8.68
N ASN A 481 -8.50 0.15 8.43
CA ASN A 481 -7.46 -0.61 9.12
C ASN A 481 -6.38 -1.03 8.12
N VAL A 482 -5.18 -0.45 8.23
CA VAL A 482 -4.07 -0.71 7.32
C VAL A 482 -2.90 -1.29 8.10
N GLY A 483 -2.21 -2.27 7.51
CA GLY A 483 -0.97 -2.82 8.06
C GLY A 483 0.19 -1.81 8.03
N THR A 484 1.42 -2.32 8.02
CA THR A 484 2.59 -1.48 7.76
C THR A 484 2.60 -1.04 6.30
N ILE A 485 2.94 0.23 6.05
CA ILE A 485 3.08 0.81 4.72
C ILE A 485 4.56 1.11 4.43
N VAL A 486 5.04 0.66 3.28
CA VAL A 486 6.38 0.97 2.76
C VAL A 486 6.25 1.48 1.32
N ALA A 487 6.37 2.79 1.14
CA ALA A 487 6.25 3.50 -0.13
C ALA A 487 7.58 4.17 -0.56
N ASN A 488 8.71 3.55 -0.20
CA ASN A 488 10.03 4.14 -0.44
C ASN A 488 10.38 4.26 -1.93
N GLY A 489 11.24 5.23 -2.23
CA GLY A 489 11.97 5.23 -3.49
C GLY A 489 12.86 3.99 -3.60
N GLY A 490 13.19 3.61 -4.83
CA GLY A 490 14.15 2.55 -5.10
C GLY A 490 15.58 2.98 -4.87
N ASN A 491 16.47 2.04 -4.56
CA ASN A 491 17.89 2.35 -4.36
C ASN A 491 18.50 2.96 -5.64
N ALA A 492 19.25 4.05 -5.52
CA ALA A 492 19.96 4.64 -6.65
C ALA A 492 21.10 3.73 -7.13
N ASN A 493 21.22 3.57 -8.45
CA ASN A 493 22.37 2.90 -9.06
C ASN A 493 23.58 3.84 -9.09
N THR A 494 24.75 3.29 -9.45
CA THR A 494 26.00 4.06 -9.57
C THR A 494 25.84 5.25 -10.51
N ASN A 495 26.21 6.44 -10.04
CA ASN A 495 26.08 7.73 -10.71
C ASN A 495 24.65 8.25 -10.93
N SER A 496 23.65 7.68 -10.26
CA SER A 496 22.26 8.15 -10.33
C SER A 496 21.89 9.02 -9.11
N SER A 497 20.96 9.95 -9.34
CA SER A 497 20.27 10.67 -8.26
C SER A 497 19.43 9.72 -7.41
N GLY A 498 19.08 10.15 -6.20
CA GLY A 498 18.15 9.44 -5.35
C GLY A 498 16.73 9.42 -5.93
N ASN A 499 15.96 8.39 -5.60
CA ASN A 499 14.60 8.22 -6.10
C ASN A 499 13.58 8.68 -5.06
N HIS A 500 12.53 9.32 -5.55
CA HIS A 500 11.40 9.80 -4.76
C HIS A 500 10.60 8.64 -4.20
N ALA A 501 10.13 8.78 -2.96
CA ALA A 501 9.08 7.93 -2.41
C ALA A 501 7.70 8.29 -2.96
N GLY A 502 6.76 7.35 -2.86
CA GLY A 502 5.36 7.57 -3.17
C GLY A 502 4.63 8.22 -2.00
N ASN A 503 3.61 9.01 -2.32
CA ASN A 503 2.73 9.63 -1.34
C ASN A 503 1.78 8.60 -0.73
N VAL A 504 1.34 8.85 0.51
CA VAL A 504 0.40 7.99 1.23
C VAL A 504 -0.76 8.83 1.75
N THR A 505 -1.93 8.63 1.16
CA THR A 505 -3.19 9.28 1.56
C THR A 505 -4.14 8.22 2.08
N LEU A 506 -4.54 8.33 3.35
CA LEU A 506 -5.49 7.42 3.99
C LEU A 506 -6.65 8.23 4.55
N ASN A 507 -7.87 7.98 4.07
CA ASN A 507 -9.07 8.69 4.45
C ASN A 507 -10.08 7.74 5.11
N SER A 508 -10.55 8.08 6.31
CA SER A 508 -11.60 7.33 6.98
C SER A 508 -12.76 8.23 7.39
N ALA A 509 -13.97 7.76 7.09
CA ALA A 509 -15.20 8.33 7.63
C ALA A 509 -15.38 8.07 9.14
N SER A 510 -14.64 7.12 9.70
CA SER A 510 -14.66 6.75 11.12
C SER A 510 -13.23 6.68 11.68
N THR A 511 -12.86 5.61 12.39
CA THR A 511 -11.52 5.41 12.93
C THR A 511 -10.53 4.98 11.86
N LEU A 512 -9.34 5.58 11.90
CA LEU A 512 -8.21 5.22 11.07
C LEU A 512 -7.14 4.55 11.91
N ASN A 513 -6.81 3.29 11.62
CA ASN A 513 -5.77 2.54 12.30
C ASN A 513 -4.69 2.14 11.28
N THR A 514 -3.45 2.53 11.55
CA THR A 514 -2.27 2.10 10.79
C THR A 514 -1.14 1.72 11.73
N LEU A 515 -0.25 0.80 11.32
CA LEU A 515 0.92 0.45 12.11
C LEU A 515 2.02 1.50 11.93
N ALA A 516 2.88 1.34 10.92
CA ALA A 516 3.97 2.27 10.64
C ALA A 516 3.96 2.63 9.16
N ILE A 517 4.37 3.85 8.84
CA ILE A 517 4.45 4.35 7.46
C ILE A 517 5.89 4.78 7.19
N THR A 518 6.47 4.25 6.11
CA THR A 518 7.80 4.64 5.64
C THR A 518 7.67 5.02 4.17
N ALA A 519 7.82 6.31 3.88
CA ALA A 519 7.77 6.92 2.55
C ALA A 519 9.06 7.73 2.34
N VAL A 520 10.19 7.04 2.36
CA VAL A 520 11.53 7.64 2.40
C VAL A 520 12.16 7.69 1.01
N GLY A 521 12.66 8.86 0.64
CA GLY A 521 13.44 9.05 -0.57
C GLY A 521 14.84 8.46 -0.41
N THR A 522 15.41 7.92 -1.48
CA THR A 522 16.70 7.23 -1.41
C THR A 522 17.89 8.15 -1.61
N ASN A 523 19.04 7.72 -1.08
CA ASN A 523 20.30 8.44 -1.26
C ASN A 523 20.76 8.39 -2.72
N ARG A 524 21.49 9.41 -3.17
CA ARG A 524 22.29 9.33 -4.40
C ARG A 524 23.38 8.26 -4.26
N ASN A 525 23.90 7.83 -5.40
CA ASN A 525 25.08 6.97 -5.45
C ASN A 525 26.02 7.49 -6.57
N GLY A 526 27.31 7.70 -6.29
CA GLY A 526 28.26 8.26 -7.27
C GLY A 526 28.10 9.77 -7.51
N THR A 527 28.38 10.27 -8.72
CA THR A 527 28.44 11.72 -9.03
C THR A 527 27.09 12.38 -9.34
N GLY A 528 25.96 11.71 -9.13
CA GLY A 528 24.62 12.29 -9.30
C GLY A 528 24.39 13.53 -8.42
N THR A 529 23.49 14.42 -8.82
CA THR A 529 23.36 15.74 -8.17
C THR A 529 22.57 15.68 -6.87
N ASP A 530 21.45 14.93 -6.81
CA ASP A 530 20.42 15.14 -5.77
C ASP A 530 20.02 13.85 -5.05
N GLY A 531 19.64 13.95 -3.78
CA GLY A 531 18.94 12.87 -3.05
C GLY A 531 17.44 12.88 -3.35
N GLY A 532 16.77 11.73 -3.25
CA GLY A 532 15.34 11.63 -3.54
C GLY A 532 14.48 12.24 -2.44
N ASN A 533 13.36 12.87 -2.77
CA ASN A 533 12.45 13.40 -1.74
C ASN A 533 11.66 12.28 -1.05
N GLY A 534 11.32 12.49 0.22
CA GLY A 534 10.30 11.69 0.91
C GLY A 534 8.91 11.98 0.36
N GLY A 535 8.00 11.02 0.51
CA GLY A 535 6.61 11.14 0.09
C GLY A 535 5.76 11.82 1.16
N ASP A 536 4.76 12.58 0.74
CA ASP A 536 3.80 13.18 1.66
C ASP A 536 2.91 12.11 2.28
N VAL A 537 2.55 12.29 3.55
CA VAL A 537 1.70 11.37 4.31
C VAL A 537 0.53 12.15 4.89
N ILE A 538 -0.68 11.84 4.43
CA ILE A 538 -1.93 12.48 4.85
C ILE A 538 -2.86 11.42 5.44
N LEU A 539 -3.17 11.56 6.73
CA LEU A 539 -4.10 10.69 7.46
C LEU A 539 -5.30 11.51 7.87
N THR A 540 -6.47 11.13 7.38
CA THR A 540 -7.74 11.78 7.68
C THR A 540 -8.66 10.80 8.41
N ALA A 541 -9.15 11.20 9.57
CA ALA A 541 -10.32 10.62 10.21
C ALA A 541 -11.36 11.73 10.33
N ALA A 542 -12.59 11.50 9.89
CA ALA A 542 -13.65 12.52 9.85
C ALA A 542 -13.83 13.24 11.21
N SER A 543 -14.18 14.53 11.18
CA SER A 543 -14.19 15.39 12.37
C SER A 543 -15.19 14.93 13.44
N GLY A 544 -14.78 15.00 14.71
CA GLY A 544 -15.58 14.57 15.87
C GLY A 544 -14.78 13.71 16.85
N THR A 545 -15.35 12.58 17.27
CA THR A 545 -14.71 11.60 18.17
C THR A 545 -13.80 10.59 17.47
N SER A 546 -13.74 10.60 16.14
CA SER A 546 -12.93 9.67 15.36
C SER A 546 -11.44 9.89 15.61
N THR A 547 -10.71 8.79 15.73
CA THR A 547 -9.28 8.80 16.08
C THR A 547 -8.43 8.23 14.96
N ILE A 548 -7.28 8.87 14.74
CA ILE A 548 -6.14 8.34 14.00
C ILE A 548 -5.23 7.62 15.00
N THR A 549 -5.16 6.30 14.90
CA THR A 549 -4.18 5.49 15.61
C THR A 549 -3.04 5.16 14.66
N THR A 550 -1.84 5.67 14.95
CA THR A 550 -0.63 5.41 14.18
C THR A 550 0.56 5.15 15.11
N ARG A 551 1.64 4.59 14.57
CA ARG A 551 2.95 4.51 15.21
C ARG A 551 3.91 5.42 14.45
N SER A 552 5.16 4.99 14.27
CA SER A 552 6.17 5.81 13.60
C SER A 552 5.84 6.07 12.13
N ILE A 553 5.98 7.33 11.72
CA ILE A 553 5.88 7.78 10.34
C ILE A 553 7.23 8.40 9.96
N ALA A 554 7.77 7.97 8.82
CA ALA A 554 9.01 8.50 8.28
C ALA A 554 8.83 8.89 6.80
N THR A 555 9.05 10.17 6.51
CA THR A 555 8.98 10.80 5.19
C THR A 555 10.31 11.46 4.84
N THR A 556 11.43 10.88 5.29
CA THR A 556 12.75 11.47 5.16
C THR A 556 13.21 11.59 3.71
N GLY A 557 13.88 12.71 3.40
CA GLY A 557 14.62 12.87 2.14
C GLY A 557 15.94 12.10 2.14
N GLY A 558 16.40 11.71 0.96
CA GLY A 558 17.65 11.00 0.74
C GLY A 558 18.86 11.93 0.71
N ASN A 559 20.03 11.36 1.01
CA ASN A 559 21.31 12.07 1.01
C ASN A 559 21.80 12.37 -0.43
N GLY A 560 22.36 13.55 -0.66
CA GLY A 560 22.74 14.04 -2.00
C GLY A 560 23.81 15.13 -2.00
N GLY A 561 24.22 15.59 -3.19
CA GLY A 561 24.98 16.84 -3.34
C GLY A 561 24.08 18.03 -3.04
N ILE A 562 22.89 18.02 -3.63
CA ILE A 562 21.69 18.69 -3.11
C ILE A 562 20.90 17.64 -2.31
N SER A 563 20.55 17.96 -1.07
CA SER A 563 19.83 17.03 -0.19
C SER A 563 18.37 16.91 -0.62
N GLY A 564 17.82 15.69 -0.63
CA GLY A 564 16.40 15.50 -0.88
C GLY A 564 15.55 16.12 0.23
N ASN A 565 14.37 16.61 -0.11
CA ASN A 565 13.44 17.19 0.86
C ASN A 565 12.70 16.08 1.62
N GLY A 566 12.35 16.36 2.88
CA GLY A 566 11.38 15.54 3.61
C GLY A 566 9.95 15.80 3.13
N GLY A 567 9.11 14.76 3.10
CA GLY A 567 7.68 14.88 2.82
C GLY A 567 6.90 15.37 4.04
N ASN A 568 5.78 16.05 3.82
CA ASN A 568 4.91 16.54 4.88
C ASN A 568 4.18 15.37 5.56
N ILE A 569 3.91 15.51 6.86
CA ILE A 569 3.06 14.58 7.62
C ILE A 569 1.87 15.38 8.15
N THR A 570 0.66 15.05 7.69
CA THR A 570 -0.59 15.69 8.12
C THR A 570 -1.52 14.68 8.76
N LEU A 571 -1.91 14.94 10.01
CA LEU A 571 -2.92 14.18 10.74
C LEU A 571 -4.14 15.09 10.95
N ALA A 572 -5.15 14.94 10.09
CA ALA A 572 -6.26 15.88 9.98
C ALA A 572 -7.35 15.71 11.07
N GLY A 573 -7.33 14.60 11.82
CA GLY A 573 -8.26 14.30 12.93
C GLY A 573 -7.57 14.21 14.30
N ASN A 574 -8.32 13.81 15.32
CA ASN A 574 -7.75 13.55 16.65
C ASN A 574 -6.79 12.36 16.56
N THR A 575 -5.61 12.48 17.15
CA THR A 575 -4.54 11.50 17.06
C THR A 575 -4.33 10.79 18.39
N LEU A 576 -4.25 9.46 18.35
CA LEU A 576 -4.03 8.59 19.50
C LEU A 576 -2.76 7.74 19.30
N LEU A 577 -1.74 7.94 20.12
CA LEU A 577 -0.51 7.14 20.02
C LEU A 577 -0.67 5.81 20.76
N ALA A 578 -0.63 4.70 20.03
CA ALA A 578 -0.70 3.35 20.61
C ALA A 578 0.67 2.80 21.09
N ALA A 579 1.77 3.39 20.61
CA ALA A 579 3.14 3.00 20.94
C ALA A 579 4.03 4.24 21.06
N ASN A 580 5.25 4.06 21.57
CA ASN A 580 6.28 5.09 21.45
C ASN A 580 6.48 5.37 19.96
N THR A 581 6.40 6.66 19.59
CA THR A 581 6.26 7.08 18.21
C THR A 581 7.36 8.05 17.85
N THR A 582 7.94 7.84 16.67
CA THR A 582 8.81 8.82 16.03
C THR A 582 8.12 9.34 14.78
N MET A 583 7.94 10.66 14.69
CA MET A 583 7.54 11.34 13.46
C MET A 583 8.79 11.98 12.85
N ALA A 584 9.20 11.51 11.68
CA ALA A 584 10.41 11.97 11.02
C ALA A 584 10.11 12.50 9.61
N ALA A 585 10.24 13.81 9.44
CA ALA A 585 10.09 14.51 8.16
C ALA A 585 11.36 15.29 7.80
N MET A 586 12.54 14.74 8.14
CA MET A 586 13.82 15.43 7.89
C MET A 586 14.18 15.45 6.41
N GLY A 587 14.90 16.48 5.97
CA GLY A 587 15.61 16.42 4.70
C GLY A 587 16.85 15.52 4.77
N GLY A 588 17.47 15.28 3.61
CA GLY A 588 18.70 14.49 3.47
C GLY A 588 19.93 15.12 4.14
N ASN A 589 21.05 14.39 4.08
CA ASN A 589 22.35 14.70 4.69
C ASN A 589 22.26 15.04 6.19
N ALA A 590 21.62 14.15 6.95
CA ALA A 590 21.38 14.34 8.39
C ALA A 590 20.64 15.66 8.73
N GLY A 591 19.69 16.06 7.88
CA GLY A 591 18.87 17.26 8.10
C GLY A 591 19.48 18.55 7.54
N ALA A 592 20.34 18.49 6.52
CA ALA A 592 20.76 19.68 5.78
C ALA A 592 19.78 20.07 4.67
N GLY A 593 19.00 19.12 4.15
CA GLY A 593 17.88 19.38 3.23
C GLY A 593 16.67 19.97 3.95
N ASN A 594 15.75 20.58 3.19
CA ASN A 594 14.50 21.09 3.75
C ASN A 594 13.66 19.92 4.30
N GLY A 595 13.20 20.04 5.54
CA GLY A 595 12.27 19.07 6.11
C GLY A 595 10.83 19.35 5.69
N GLY A 596 9.98 18.33 5.78
CA GLY A 596 8.54 18.48 5.61
C GLY A 596 7.87 18.97 6.90
N ASN A 597 6.75 19.67 6.76
CA ASN A 597 5.96 20.10 7.91
C ASN A 597 5.26 18.91 8.56
N ILE A 598 5.11 18.96 9.89
CA ILE A 598 4.37 17.96 10.67
C ILE A 598 3.19 18.67 11.32
N LEU A 599 1.97 18.36 10.88
CA LEU A 599 0.74 19.00 11.33
C LEU A 599 -0.16 18.01 12.08
N PHE A 600 -0.44 18.32 13.34
CA PHE A 600 -1.50 17.69 14.13
C PHE A 600 -2.69 18.65 14.21
N ASN A 601 -3.75 18.35 13.45
CA ASN A 601 -4.90 19.25 13.36
C ASN A 601 -5.87 19.08 14.55
N GLY A 602 -6.13 17.83 14.96
CA GLY A 602 -6.97 17.50 16.12
C GLY A 602 -6.19 17.41 17.43
N THR A 603 -6.85 16.98 18.51
CA THR A 603 -6.19 16.72 19.79
C THR A 603 -5.17 15.58 19.65
N LEU A 604 -4.14 15.60 20.48
CA LEU A 604 -3.12 14.55 20.49
C LEU A 604 -3.09 13.90 21.88
N ASP A 605 -3.42 12.62 21.96
CA ASP A 605 -3.46 11.81 23.20
C ASP A 605 -2.68 10.48 23.07
N ALA A 606 -2.45 9.77 24.18
CA ALA A 606 -1.81 8.45 24.20
C ALA A 606 -2.81 7.34 24.61
N SER A 607 -2.62 6.09 24.18
CA SER A 607 -3.47 4.95 24.59
C SER A 607 -2.70 3.83 25.27
N GLY A 608 -3.37 3.15 26.21
CA GLY A 608 -2.85 1.98 26.91
C GLY A 608 -1.63 2.25 27.80
N GLY A 609 -1.33 3.51 28.12
CA GLY A 609 -0.24 3.93 29.00
C GLY A 609 0.54 5.13 28.46
N ASN A 610 1.56 5.57 29.21
CA ASN A 610 2.39 6.71 28.81
C ASN A 610 3.21 6.34 27.56
N ARG A 611 3.16 7.19 26.52
CA ARG A 611 3.90 7.02 25.25
C ARG A 611 4.78 8.22 24.96
N THR A 612 6.00 7.98 24.48
CA THR A 612 6.92 9.04 24.05
C THR A 612 6.64 9.44 22.61
N LEU A 613 6.72 10.74 22.32
CA LEU A 613 6.71 11.28 20.96
C LEU A 613 8.02 12.01 20.67
N ALA A 614 8.78 11.47 19.74
CA ALA A 614 9.95 12.14 19.18
C ALA A 614 9.59 12.72 17.81
N ILE A 615 9.79 14.01 17.62
CA ILE A 615 9.52 14.72 16.37
C ILE A 615 10.85 15.20 15.81
N ASN A 616 11.16 14.76 14.60
CA ASN A 616 12.39 15.10 13.90
C ASN A 616 12.02 15.72 12.55
N SER A 617 12.01 17.04 12.49
CA SER A 617 11.80 17.78 11.23
C SER A 617 12.70 19.02 11.15
N ASN A 618 12.98 19.42 9.92
CA ASN A 618 13.57 20.73 9.62
C ASN A 618 12.54 21.73 9.07
N GLY A 619 11.30 21.27 8.83
CA GLY A 619 10.12 22.11 8.62
C GLY A 619 9.36 22.33 9.92
N ASP A 620 8.22 23.01 9.84
CA ASP A 620 7.45 23.36 11.02
C ASP A 620 6.68 22.18 11.60
N THR A 621 6.66 22.08 12.92
CA THR A 621 5.81 21.17 13.69
C THR A 621 4.66 21.97 14.31
N THR A 622 3.43 21.71 13.90
CA THR A 622 2.26 22.47 14.37
C THR A 622 1.32 21.58 15.17
N PHE A 623 1.05 22.00 16.42
CA PHE A 623 -0.02 21.46 17.25
C PHE A 623 -1.21 22.44 17.22
N SER A 624 -2.20 22.16 16.38
CA SER A 624 -3.38 23.02 16.22
C SER A 624 -4.33 22.96 17.42
N SER A 625 -4.35 21.83 18.14
CA SER A 625 -5.21 21.58 19.30
C SER A 625 -4.40 21.09 20.50
N ALA A 626 -5.05 20.95 21.66
CA ALA A 626 -4.41 20.59 22.92
C ALA A 626 -3.74 19.20 22.89
N VAL A 627 -2.63 19.07 23.62
CA VAL A 627 -1.81 17.85 23.70
C VAL A 627 -1.85 17.25 25.10
N GLY A 628 -2.23 15.97 25.20
CA GLY A 628 -2.20 15.15 26.42
C GLY A 628 -3.32 15.45 27.43
N THR A 629 -4.51 15.80 26.94
CA THR A 629 -5.64 16.20 27.79
C THR A 629 -6.38 15.03 28.44
N ALA A 630 -6.55 13.91 27.72
CA ALA A 630 -7.38 12.79 28.17
C ALA A 630 -6.56 11.67 28.82
N LEU A 631 -5.43 11.30 28.23
CA LEU A 631 -4.55 10.24 28.70
C LEU A 631 -3.11 10.71 28.62
N ALA A 632 -2.42 10.67 29.75
CA ALA A 632 -1.19 11.43 29.93
C ALA A 632 -0.04 10.89 29.06
N PHE A 633 0.55 11.77 28.25
CA PHE A 633 1.71 11.49 27.41
C PHE A 633 2.94 11.11 28.24
N GLY A 634 3.85 10.31 27.68
CA GLY A 634 5.18 10.05 28.26
C GLY A 634 6.04 11.29 28.20
N SER A 635 6.62 11.60 27.05
CA SER A 635 7.46 12.79 26.86
C SER A 635 7.29 13.30 25.44
N ILE A 636 7.61 14.57 25.22
CA ILE A 636 7.71 15.16 23.89
C ILE A 636 9.13 15.68 23.72
N THR A 637 9.75 15.31 22.61
CA THR A 637 11.06 15.85 22.20
C THR A 637 10.99 16.30 20.75
N THR A 638 11.42 17.52 20.47
CA THR A 638 11.66 18.00 19.11
C THR A 638 13.16 18.16 18.85
N ASN A 639 13.60 17.99 17.60
CA ASN A 639 14.97 18.26 17.19
C ASN A 639 15.22 19.78 17.04
N ALA A 640 16.40 20.19 16.55
CA ALA A 640 16.78 21.60 16.44
C ALA A 640 16.34 22.30 15.14
N GLY A 641 15.68 21.60 14.20
CA GLY A 641 15.25 22.16 12.92
C GLY A 641 13.83 22.72 12.95
N GLY A 642 13.52 23.66 12.04
CA GLY A 642 12.19 24.26 11.89
C GLY A 642 11.71 25.08 13.09
N SER A 643 10.39 25.29 13.18
CA SER A 643 9.72 25.84 14.37
C SER A 643 8.69 24.87 14.95
N THR A 644 8.36 24.99 16.23
CA THR A 644 7.27 24.28 16.89
C THR A 644 6.19 25.29 17.20
N ILE A 645 5.08 25.20 16.48
CA ILE A 645 3.93 26.10 16.61
C ILE A 645 2.90 25.42 17.52
N ILE A 646 2.55 26.08 18.63
CA ILE A 646 1.57 25.58 19.60
C ILE A 646 0.37 26.52 19.60
N ASN A 647 -0.70 26.10 18.93
CA ASN A 647 -1.96 26.84 18.87
C ASN A 647 -3.00 26.27 19.86
N GLY A 648 -2.79 25.04 20.33
CA GLY A 648 -3.73 24.31 21.18
C GLY A 648 -3.83 24.78 22.64
N GLY A 649 -3.03 25.75 23.07
CA GLY A 649 -3.06 26.36 24.41
C GLY A 649 -2.65 25.45 25.59
N SER A 650 -2.37 24.17 25.36
CA SER A 650 -1.86 23.29 26.42
C SER A 650 -1.02 22.13 25.89
N VAL A 651 0.07 21.86 26.61
CA VAL A 651 0.89 20.65 26.44
C VAL A 651 1.11 19.96 27.79
N LYS A 652 0.50 18.80 27.96
CA LYS A 652 0.57 18.00 29.19
C LYS A 652 1.27 16.67 28.95
N THR A 653 2.31 16.42 29.72
CA THR A 653 3.07 15.16 29.73
C THR A 653 3.23 14.64 31.17
N THR A 654 3.59 13.38 31.29
CA THR A 654 4.01 12.77 32.56
C THR A 654 5.49 12.94 32.75
N GLY A 655 6.28 12.62 31.74
CA GLY A 655 7.72 12.85 31.59
C GLY A 655 8.09 14.25 31.13
N SER A 656 9.38 14.47 30.85
CA SER A 656 9.92 15.77 30.43
C SER A 656 9.42 16.22 29.06
N GLN A 657 9.46 17.53 28.86
CA GLN A 657 9.21 18.19 27.58
C GLN A 657 10.50 18.89 27.14
N SER A 658 10.96 18.63 25.92
CA SER A 658 12.19 19.22 25.39
C SER A 658 11.96 19.71 23.98
N TYR A 659 12.11 21.02 23.79
CA TYR A 659 11.98 21.65 22.49
C TYR A 659 13.37 22.06 22.00
N GLY A 660 13.86 21.36 20.96
CA GLY A 660 15.18 21.61 20.40
C GLY A 660 15.23 22.85 19.52
N ASN A 661 14.14 23.16 18.83
CA ASN A 661 13.99 24.23 17.86
C ASN A 661 13.26 25.45 18.44
N ALA A 662 13.05 26.49 17.62
CA ALA A 662 12.29 27.68 18.02
C ALA A 662 10.83 27.31 18.31
N VAL A 663 10.26 27.84 19.39
CA VAL A 663 8.85 27.61 19.76
C VAL A 663 8.06 28.88 19.52
N ASN A 664 6.95 28.78 18.81
CA ASN A 664 6.04 29.88 18.54
C ASN A 664 4.66 29.58 19.14
N LEU A 665 4.13 30.48 19.97
CA LEU A 665 2.83 30.29 20.62
C LEU A 665 1.75 31.09 19.88
N GLY A 666 0.73 30.40 19.37
CA GLY A 666 -0.45 31.03 18.75
C GLY A 666 -1.60 31.28 19.74
N ALA A 667 -1.42 30.91 21.01
CA ALA A 667 -2.37 31.14 22.09
C ALA A 667 -1.67 31.13 23.46
N ALA A 668 -2.35 31.64 24.49
CA ALA A 668 -1.93 31.46 25.88
C ALA A 668 -1.74 29.97 26.18
N THR A 669 -0.55 29.59 26.63
CA THR A 669 -0.13 28.19 26.68
C THR A 669 0.25 27.74 28.08
N THR A 670 -0.33 26.61 28.51
CA THR A 670 0.02 25.93 29.76
C THR A 670 0.86 24.68 29.49
N PHE A 671 2.10 24.66 29.99
CA PHE A 671 2.99 23.50 29.98
C PHE A 671 2.90 22.74 31.31
N THR A 672 2.70 21.43 31.27
CA THR A 672 2.55 20.60 32.48
C THR A 672 3.36 19.31 32.41
N THR A 673 4.16 19.04 33.44
CA THR A 673 4.75 17.71 33.71
C THR A 673 4.24 17.17 35.06
N SER A 674 4.18 15.85 35.25
CA SER A 674 3.56 15.28 36.48
C SER A 674 4.35 14.18 37.18
N ASN A 675 5.28 13.48 36.52
CA ASN A 675 6.15 12.52 37.18
C ASN A 675 7.31 13.21 37.89
N ALA A 676 7.82 12.55 38.93
CA ALA A 676 9.08 12.91 39.54
C ALA A 676 10.18 12.97 38.47
N ASN A 677 11.10 13.91 38.64
CA ASN A 677 12.28 14.08 37.84
C ASN A 677 12.11 14.69 36.42
N THR A 678 11.05 15.46 36.18
CA THR A 678 10.67 15.92 34.83
C THR A 678 10.87 17.41 34.62
N ASN A 679 11.50 17.76 33.50
CA ASN A 679 11.90 19.12 33.16
C ASN A 679 11.09 19.68 31.99
N LEU A 680 11.09 21.01 31.88
CA LEU A 680 10.75 21.75 30.68
C LEU A 680 12.01 22.45 30.17
N THR A 681 12.44 22.11 28.96
CA THR A 681 13.63 22.70 28.35
C THR A 681 13.29 23.28 26.98
N PHE A 682 13.53 24.58 26.83
CA PHE A 682 13.57 25.27 25.54
C PHE A 682 15.03 25.54 25.17
N THR A 683 15.49 24.88 24.11
CA THR A 683 16.86 25.04 23.59
C THR A 683 16.91 26.17 22.55
N GLY A 684 15.95 26.19 21.64
CA GLY A 684 15.69 27.32 20.75
C GLY A 684 14.95 28.47 21.45
N PRO A 685 14.80 29.63 20.78
CA PRO A 685 14.06 30.76 21.31
C PRO A 685 12.56 30.43 21.41
N VAL A 686 11.90 30.96 22.44
CA VAL A 686 10.44 30.98 22.55
C VAL A 686 9.93 32.33 22.10
N ASP A 687 8.99 32.38 21.16
CA ASP A 687 8.20 33.57 20.83
C ASP A 687 6.77 33.34 21.32
N ALA A 688 6.37 34.07 22.34
CA ALA A 688 5.04 33.97 22.92
C ALA A 688 3.99 34.82 22.20
N ASN A 689 4.38 35.69 21.26
CA ASN A 689 3.49 36.70 20.63
C ASN A 689 2.64 37.50 21.64
N GLY A 690 3.19 37.82 22.80
CA GLY A 690 2.48 38.51 23.88
C GLY A 690 1.46 37.67 24.63
N HIS A 691 1.37 36.36 24.37
CA HIS A 691 0.52 35.45 25.13
C HIS A 691 1.11 35.07 26.49
N ASP A 692 0.23 34.77 27.45
CA ASP A 692 0.62 34.23 28.75
C ASP A 692 1.26 32.83 28.60
N VAL A 693 2.32 32.59 29.38
CA VAL A 693 2.98 31.29 29.48
C VAL A 693 2.88 30.77 30.91
N SER A 694 2.07 29.73 31.14
CA SER A 694 1.92 29.08 32.45
C SER A 694 2.70 27.76 32.50
N MET A 695 3.44 27.54 33.58
CA MET A 695 4.33 26.40 33.74
C MET A 695 4.05 25.66 35.06
N ASN A 696 3.54 24.43 34.93
CA ASN A 696 3.30 23.47 36.02
C ASN A 696 4.34 22.34 35.93
N ILE A 697 5.58 22.62 36.32
CA ILE A 697 6.71 21.71 36.11
C ILE A 697 7.21 21.16 37.45
N VAL A 698 7.56 19.87 37.48
CA VAL A 698 7.97 19.18 38.71
C VAL A 698 9.43 19.48 39.09
N ARG A 699 10.35 19.39 38.12
CA ARG A 699 11.78 19.72 38.33
C ARG A 699 12.10 21.08 37.72
N ASP A 700 12.88 21.13 36.64
CA ASP A 700 13.59 22.34 36.25
C ASP A 700 12.95 22.94 35.00
N ILE A 701 12.89 24.27 34.98
CA ILE A 701 12.46 25.08 33.83
C ILE A 701 13.70 25.77 33.30
N THR A 702 14.04 25.52 32.03
CA THR A 702 15.21 26.11 31.38
C THR A 702 14.82 26.73 30.06
N ALA A 703 14.93 28.05 29.97
CA ALA A 703 14.82 28.83 28.73
C ALA A 703 15.92 29.89 28.71
N ASN A 704 17.13 29.48 28.32
CA ASN A 704 18.34 30.33 28.42
C ASN A 704 18.72 31.01 27.11
N ASN A 705 17.90 30.90 26.07
CA ASN A 705 18.17 31.57 24.80
C ASN A 705 18.00 33.09 24.95
N LEU A 706 18.90 33.87 24.35
CA LEU A 706 18.83 35.34 24.37
C LEU A 706 17.70 35.90 23.50
N GLY A 707 17.23 35.13 22.53
CA GLY A 707 16.15 35.49 21.62
C GLY A 707 14.76 35.03 22.09
N ASN A 708 14.63 34.51 23.32
CA ASN A 708 13.30 34.30 23.88
C ASN A 708 12.58 35.65 23.98
N ASP A 709 11.30 35.69 23.64
CA ASP A 709 10.39 36.82 23.76
C ASP A 709 9.14 36.29 24.47
N PHE A 710 9.10 36.43 25.79
CA PHE A 710 7.96 35.99 26.58
C PHE A 710 6.91 37.09 26.67
N GLY A 711 5.64 36.69 26.71
CA GLY A 711 4.61 37.53 27.32
C GLY A 711 4.74 37.51 28.84
N ARG A 712 3.61 37.52 29.55
CA ARG A 712 3.64 37.31 30.99
C ARG A 712 3.87 35.84 31.35
N VAL A 713 4.80 35.57 32.26
CA VAL A 713 5.16 34.22 32.69
C VAL A 713 4.59 33.90 34.07
N LEU A 714 3.90 32.78 34.20
CA LEU A 714 3.36 32.25 35.46
C LEU A 714 4.05 30.92 35.79
N ILE A 715 4.75 30.86 36.91
CA ILE A 715 5.41 29.64 37.38
C ILE A 715 4.57 29.04 38.51
N ASN A 716 3.61 28.21 38.18
CA ASN A 716 2.76 27.57 39.18
C ASN A 716 3.55 26.55 40.04
N SER A 717 4.53 25.89 39.42
CA SER A 717 5.50 25.05 40.11
C SER A 717 6.80 24.89 39.32
N GLY A 718 7.92 24.76 40.05
CA GLY A 718 9.24 24.40 39.52
C GLY A 718 10.25 24.34 40.66
N ARG A 719 11.28 23.48 40.55
CA ARG A 719 12.42 23.43 41.47
C ARG A 719 13.41 24.52 41.12
N ASN A 720 14.13 24.42 40.00
CA ASN A 720 15.02 25.49 39.55
C ASN A 720 14.49 26.09 38.26
N VAL A 721 14.47 27.41 38.20
CA VAL A 721 13.96 28.17 37.05
C VAL A 721 15.06 29.06 36.53
N SER A 722 15.33 28.98 35.24
CA SER A 722 16.26 29.86 34.53
C SER A 722 15.60 30.38 33.27
N LEU A 723 15.29 31.67 33.27
CA LEU A 723 14.63 32.36 32.16
C LEU A 723 15.51 33.50 31.67
N ARG A 724 15.71 33.55 30.37
CA ARG A 724 16.23 34.71 29.65
C ARG A 724 15.17 35.27 28.74
N ASP A 725 15.13 36.59 28.62
CA ASP A 725 14.17 37.31 27.79
C ASP A 725 14.87 38.42 26.99
N ALA A 726 14.48 38.59 25.73
CA ALA A 726 15.06 39.54 24.80
C ALA A 726 14.61 40.97 25.14
N ASN A 727 13.41 41.12 25.71
CA ASN A 727 12.83 42.40 26.08
C ASN A 727 12.55 42.48 27.59
N ALA A 728 11.39 43.00 28.01
CA ALA A 728 10.99 43.12 29.40
C ALA A 728 10.17 41.91 29.84
N LEU A 729 10.49 41.35 31.00
CA LEU A 729 9.80 40.19 31.55
C LEU A 729 8.78 40.62 32.62
N GLU A 730 7.51 40.29 32.41
CA GLU A 730 6.46 40.39 33.43
C GLU A 730 6.20 39.03 34.08
N LEU A 731 6.35 38.94 35.40
CA LEU A 731 6.00 37.74 36.16
C LEU A 731 4.59 37.82 36.74
N GLY A 732 3.78 36.80 36.52
CA GLY A 732 2.59 36.54 37.31
C GLY A 732 2.91 35.85 38.64
N ALA A 733 1.86 35.32 39.29
CA ALA A 733 2.02 34.51 40.50
C ALA A 733 2.99 33.34 40.24
N SER A 734 4.05 33.26 41.05
CA SER A 734 5.17 32.35 40.79
C SER A 734 5.63 31.67 42.07
N ALA A 735 5.80 30.34 42.02
CA ALA A 735 6.23 29.49 43.13
C ALA A 735 7.41 28.60 42.69
N VAL A 736 8.60 28.89 43.22
CA VAL A 736 9.86 28.24 42.87
C VAL A 736 10.46 27.58 44.12
N GLY A 737 10.56 26.25 44.11
CA GLY A 737 11.07 25.44 45.23
C GLY A 737 12.59 25.45 45.41
N GLY A 738 13.34 26.09 44.51
CA GLY A 738 14.79 26.15 44.46
C GLY A 738 15.25 27.52 43.94
N THR A 739 16.19 27.57 43.00
CA THR A 739 16.73 28.85 42.50
C THR A 739 15.86 29.47 41.41
N LEU A 740 15.73 30.80 41.42
CA LEU A 740 15.11 31.58 40.34
C LEU A 740 16.17 32.48 39.68
N ASN A 741 16.56 32.18 38.45
CA ASN A 741 17.53 32.97 37.69
C ASN A 741 16.83 33.66 36.52
N LEU A 742 16.84 35.00 36.52
CA LEU A 742 16.20 35.82 35.49
C LEU A 742 17.22 36.75 34.84
N GLY A 743 17.19 36.80 33.52
CA GLY A 743 18.03 37.68 32.71
C GLY A 743 17.25 38.33 31.59
N THR A 744 17.19 39.65 31.54
CA THR A 744 16.45 40.40 30.51
C THR A 744 17.32 41.50 29.92
N SER A 745 16.94 42.01 28.74
CA SER A 745 17.51 43.28 28.22
C SER A 745 16.64 44.50 28.57
N GLY A 746 15.38 44.27 28.93
CA GLY A 746 14.44 45.28 29.44
C GLY A 746 14.13 45.11 30.92
N ASP A 747 13.01 45.68 31.36
CA ASP A 747 12.61 45.67 32.77
C ASP A 747 12.20 44.27 33.25
N ILE A 748 12.41 43.96 34.53
CA ILE A 748 11.74 42.85 35.21
C ILE A 748 10.64 43.44 36.07
N THR A 749 9.40 43.05 35.81
CA THR A 749 8.22 43.51 36.54
C THR A 749 7.39 42.34 37.03
N GLN A 750 6.36 42.62 37.82
CA GLN A 750 5.47 41.58 38.32
C GLN A 750 4.02 42.05 38.50
N ASN A 751 3.12 41.09 38.48
CA ASN A 751 1.67 41.25 38.60
C ASN A 751 1.05 40.21 39.56
N GLY A 752 1.90 39.43 40.23
CA GLY A 752 1.52 38.48 41.27
C GLY A 752 2.62 38.33 42.30
N ALA A 753 2.32 37.63 43.40
CA ALA A 753 3.32 37.31 44.40
C ALA A 753 4.32 36.27 43.87
N ILE A 754 5.61 36.46 44.18
CA ILE A 754 6.69 35.54 43.83
C ILE A 754 7.23 34.90 45.10
N THR A 755 7.19 33.57 45.20
CA THR A 755 7.79 32.79 46.29
C THR A 755 8.97 31.98 45.76
N VAL A 756 10.14 32.14 46.37
CA VAL A 756 11.38 31.44 46.00
C VAL A 756 12.06 30.88 47.24
N ALA A 757 12.14 29.56 47.35
CA ALA A 757 12.76 28.90 48.49
C ALA A 757 14.30 28.96 48.47
N GLY A 758 14.91 29.04 47.28
CA GLY A 758 16.35 29.18 47.09
C GLY A 758 16.79 30.63 46.83
N THR A 759 17.92 30.78 46.14
CA THR A 759 18.44 32.10 45.74
C THR A 759 17.76 32.58 44.46
N THR A 760 17.32 33.83 44.46
CA THR A 760 16.90 34.59 43.28
C THR A 760 18.09 35.37 42.72
N THR A 761 18.38 35.25 41.42
CA THR A 761 19.41 36.02 40.72
C THR A 761 18.75 36.83 39.62
N LEU A 762 18.95 38.16 39.62
CA LEU A 762 18.32 39.09 38.68
C LEU A 762 19.37 39.83 37.85
N THR A 763 19.12 39.99 36.56
CA THR A 763 19.96 40.74 35.63
C THR A 763 19.07 41.41 34.58
N THR A 764 19.14 42.75 34.40
CA THR A 764 18.26 43.48 33.45
C THR A 764 18.98 44.31 32.40
N GLY A 765 20.30 44.16 32.23
CA GLY A 765 21.06 45.02 31.34
C GLY A 765 20.98 46.49 31.79
N ALA A 766 20.22 47.33 31.07
CA ALA A 766 19.94 48.72 31.44
C ALA A 766 18.53 48.94 32.04
N GLY A 767 17.70 47.89 32.09
CA GLY A 767 16.32 47.94 32.57
C GLY A 767 16.19 48.02 34.09
N ASN A 768 14.99 48.37 34.56
CA ASN A 768 14.60 48.43 35.96
C ASN A 768 14.17 47.05 36.48
N ILE A 769 14.16 46.89 37.80
CA ILE A 769 13.59 45.72 38.49
C ILE A 769 12.52 46.24 39.46
N ALA A 770 11.25 45.90 39.24
CA ALA A 770 10.13 46.30 40.08
C ALA A 770 9.39 45.08 40.63
N LEU A 771 9.81 44.62 41.81
CA LEU A 771 9.26 43.47 42.53
C LEU A 771 8.64 43.90 43.88
N SER A 772 7.63 44.77 43.83
CA SER A 772 7.06 45.51 44.98
C SER A 772 5.76 44.95 45.59
N ASN A 773 5.36 43.73 45.24
CA ASN A 773 4.16 43.08 45.77
C ASN A 773 4.46 42.63 47.21
N ALA A 774 3.58 43.02 48.14
CA ALA A 774 3.74 42.73 49.56
C ALA A 774 3.74 41.22 49.90
N GLY A 775 3.23 40.36 49.01
CA GLY A 775 3.22 38.90 49.18
C GLY A 775 4.46 38.19 48.64
N ASN A 776 5.43 38.91 48.08
CA ASN A 776 6.69 38.31 47.64
C ASN A 776 7.43 37.66 48.82
N ASN A 777 8.10 36.54 48.57
CA ASN A 777 8.75 35.72 49.58
C ASN A 777 10.05 35.12 49.04
N PHE A 778 11.14 35.84 49.19
CA PHE A 778 12.47 35.51 48.74
C PHE A 778 13.36 35.10 49.92
N ASN A 779 13.95 33.90 49.85
CA ASN A 779 14.96 33.51 50.83
C ASN A 779 16.25 34.35 50.69
N ALA A 780 16.81 34.40 49.47
CA ALA A 780 17.97 35.22 49.18
C ALA A 780 17.93 35.83 47.79
N VAL A 781 18.47 37.05 47.63
CA VAL A 781 18.47 37.78 46.36
C VAL A 781 19.87 38.25 46.00
N THR A 782 20.28 38.01 44.76
CA THR A 782 21.49 38.53 44.12
C THR A 782 21.06 39.39 42.93
N ILE A 783 21.58 40.62 42.80
CA ILE A 783 21.30 41.47 41.64
C ILE A 783 22.60 41.71 40.90
N SER A 784 22.80 41.00 39.79
CA SER A 784 24.04 41.12 39.02
C SER A 784 24.14 42.49 38.33
N ASN A 785 23.00 43.01 37.85
CA ASN A 785 22.85 44.34 37.27
C ASN A 785 21.35 44.74 37.26
N GLY A 786 21.03 45.98 37.59
CA GLY A 786 19.79 46.65 37.18
C GLY A 786 19.84 48.16 37.39
N ASN A 787 19.02 48.94 36.69
CA ASN A 787 19.01 50.40 36.84
C ASN A 787 18.31 50.83 38.13
N ASN A 788 16.99 51.02 38.14
CA ASN A 788 16.26 51.23 39.39
C ASN A 788 15.69 49.91 39.88
N VAL A 789 16.01 49.52 41.12
CA VAL A 789 15.58 48.25 41.70
C VAL A 789 14.72 48.48 42.93
N SER A 790 13.51 47.91 42.95
CA SER A 790 12.61 47.87 44.10
C SER A 790 12.24 46.42 44.39
N ILE A 791 12.52 45.97 45.61
CA ILE A 791 12.20 44.63 46.09
C ILE A 791 11.53 44.77 47.45
N ILE A 792 10.29 44.31 47.53
CA ILE A 792 9.55 44.16 48.78
C ILE A 792 9.44 42.67 49.07
N ASP A 793 9.74 42.29 50.30
CA ASP A 793 9.64 40.92 50.79
C ASP A 793 8.70 40.85 52.00
N GLN A 794 7.85 39.83 52.05
CA GLN A 794 6.86 39.65 53.11
C GLN A 794 7.50 39.27 54.45
N ASN A 795 8.70 38.66 54.45
CA ASN A 795 9.38 38.17 55.63
C ASN A 795 10.90 38.45 55.59
N ALA A 796 11.70 37.59 56.23
CA ALA A 796 13.13 37.83 56.34
C ALA A 796 13.83 37.54 55.01
N MET A 797 14.54 38.54 54.47
CA MET A 797 15.27 38.45 53.21
C MET A 797 16.78 38.54 53.42
N ARG A 798 17.55 37.73 52.69
CA ARG A 798 19.01 37.84 52.62
C ARG A 798 19.46 38.46 51.29
N LEU A 799 20.07 39.64 51.34
CA LEU A 799 20.58 40.33 50.15
C LEU A 799 22.07 40.02 49.93
N ASN A 800 22.39 39.38 48.82
CA ASN A 800 23.75 39.05 48.38
C ASN A 800 24.41 40.25 47.67
N ALA A 801 25.58 40.00 47.07
CA ALA A 801 26.27 40.99 46.26
C ALA A 801 25.32 41.55 45.19
N SER A 802 25.24 42.88 45.11
CA SER A 802 24.31 43.56 44.22
C SER A 802 24.95 44.78 43.58
N THR A 803 24.85 44.88 42.25
CA THR A 803 25.31 46.05 41.47
C THR A 803 24.09 46.66 40.80
N VAL A 804 23.79 47.91 41.09
CA VAL A 804 22.58 48.60 40.60
C VAL A 804 22.84 50.07 40.23
N GLY A 805 21.86 50.72 39.62
CA GLY A 805 21.75 52.18 39.57
C GLY A 805 21.26 52.73 40.91
N SER A 806 20.07 52.31 41.34
CA SER A 806 19.45 52.60 42.64
C SER A 806 18.80 51.33 43.23
N LEU A 807 18.75 51.17 44.55
CA LEU A 807 18.12 50.05 45.24
C LEU A 807 17.17 50.51 46.35
N LEU A 808 15.95 49.97 46.36
CA LEU A 808 15.06 49.89 47.51
C LEU A 808 14.84 48.40 47.82
N ALA A 809 15.34 47.93 48.97
CA ALA A 809 15.08 46.58 49.47
C ALA A 809 14.37 46.67 50.82
N GLN A 810 13.16 46.12 50.91
CA GLN A 810 12.31 46.21 52.09
C GLN A 810 11.84 44.83 52.55
N THR A 811 11.95 44.55 53.86
CA THR A 811 11.21 43.45 54.50
C THR A 811 9.99 44.01 55.23
N LEU A 812 8.83 43.36 55.10
CA LEU A 812 7.57 43.73 55.80
C LEU A 812 7.42 43.03 57.14
N SER A 813 8.15 41.92 57.34
CA SER A 813 8.31 41.21 58.60
C SER A 813 9.73 40.63 58.68
N GLY A 814 10.26 40.34 59.86
CA GLY A 814 11.58 39.71 59.99
C GLY A 814 12.77 40.58 59.55
N ASN A 815 13.95 39.96 59.54
CA ASN A 815 15.23 40.65 59.38
C ASN A 815 15.63 40.84 57.92
N LEU A 816 16.33 41.93 57.62
CA LEU A 816 17.06 42.09 56.36
C LEU A 816 18.54 41.78 56.60
N THR A 817 19.05 40.72 55.98
CA THR A 817 20.46 40.29 56.17
C THR A 817 21.30 40.65 54.95
N LEU A 818 22.33 41.46 55.13
CA LEU A 818 23.32 41.79 54.12
C LEU A 818 24.46 40.75 54.09
N ALA A 819 24.49 39.97 53.01
CA ALA A 819 25.44 38.87 52.80
C ALA A 819 26.56 39.20 51.79
N GLY A 820 26.42 40.25 50.98
CA GLY A 820 27.44 40.70 50.02
C GLY A 820 27.55 42.22 49.94
N ASN A 821 28.51 42.71 49.14
CA ASN A 821 28.69 44.15 48.91
C ASN A 821 27.62 44.69 47.97
N ILE A 822 27.15 45.91 48.22
CA ILE A 822 26.16 46.59 47.37
C ILE A 822 26.81 47.84 46.78
N SER A 823 26.68 48.01 45.46
CA SER A 823 27.13 49.19 44.75
C SER A 823 25.96 49.80 43.99
N ALA A 824 25.75 51.10 44.14
CA ALA A 824 24.76 51.88 43.40
C ALA A 824 25.41 53.10 42.74
N SER A 825 25.10 53.36 41.47
CA SER A 825 25.75 54.43 40.68
C SER A 825 24.94 55.72 40.54
N ASN A 826 23.63 55.69 40.76
CA ASN A 826 22.76 56.86 40.63
C ASN A 826 22.92 57.83 41.81
N GLY A 827 22.46 59.07 41.62
CA GLY A 827 22.41 60.08 42.68
C GLY A 827 21.17 59.99 43.58
N GLY A 828 21.09 60.84 44.60
CA GLY A 828 19.96 60.84 45.55
C GLY A 828 20.03 59.68 46.54
N ASP A 829 18.88 59.11 46.92
CA ASP A 829 18.77 57.94 47.82
C ASP A 829 19.07 56.64 47.05
N ALA A 830 20.34 56.46 46.68
CA ALA A 830 20.83 55.42 45.78
C ALA A 830 20.75 54.00 46.37
N ILE A 831 20.86 53.85 47.69
CA ILE A 831 20.58 52.57 48.38
C ILE A 831 19.65 52.86 49.54
N GLN A 832 18.52 52.17 49.60
CA GLN A 832 17.55 52.22 50.68
C GLN A 832 17.29 50.79 51.17
N LEU A 833 17.73 50.49 52.38
CA LEU A 833 17.54 49.19 53.03
C LEU A 833 16.58 49.38 54.21
N VAL A 834 15.42 48.71 54.15
CA VAL A 834 14.31 48.90 55.08
C VAL A 834 14.00 47.57 55.74
N ALA A 835 14.37 47.40 57.00
CA ALA A 835 14.11 46.17 57.75
C ALA A 835 12.82 46.30 58.59
N ALA A 836 11.93 45.30 58.58
CA ALA A 836 10.85 45.26 59.57
C ALA A 836 11.33 44.83 60.98
N GLY A 837 12.35 43.97 61.03
CA GLY A 837 13.08 43.58 62.25
C GLY A 837 14.49 44.19 62.28
N ASN A 838 15.50 43.33 62.43
CA ASN A 838 16.91 43.70 62.50
C ASN A 838 17.53 43.84 61.10
N PHE A 839 18.49 44.76 60.95
CA PHE A 839 19.40 44.81 59.81
C PHE A 839 20.70 44.07 60.14
N ILE A 840 20.91 42.86 59.61
CA ILE A 840 22.04 41.99 59.99
C ILE A 840 23.13 42.06 58.91
N THR A 841 24.41 42.08 59.28
CA THR A 841 25.53 41.96 58.31
C THR A 841 26.37 40.72 58.58
N SER A 842 26.72 39.96 57.54
CA SER A 842 27.60 38.80 57.66
C SER A 842 29.05 39.18 57.39
N GLY A 843 29.77 39.62 58.42
CA GLY A 843 31.14 40.12 58.34
C GLY A 843 31.25 41.53 57.71
N ASN A 844 32.47 41.95 57.34
CA ASN A 844 32.69 43.25 56.71
C ASN A 844 32.09 43.26 55.31
N ARG A 845 31.01 44.02 55.10
CA ARG A 845 30.31 44.26 53.83
C ARG A 845 30.32 45.76 53.55
N SER A 846 30.35 46.18 52.29
CA SER A 846 30.36 47.60 51.92
C SER A 846 29.07 48.02 51.20
N LEU A 847 28.60 49.24 51.49
CA LEU A 847 27.62 49.97 50.70
C LEU A 847 28.34 51.12 49.97
N SER A 848 28.45 51.02 48.65
CA SER A 848 29.14 52.00 47.81
C SER A 848 28.13 52.81 46.99
N THR A 849 28.14 54.14 47.16
CA THR A 849 27.27 55.07 46.42
C THR A 849 28.07 56.28 45.89
N PRO A 850 28.98 56.12 44.89
CA PRO A 850 29.90 57.18 44.49
C PRO A 850 29.24 58.51 44.07
N GLY A 851 28.00 58.45 43.56
CA GLY A 851 27.22 59.62 43.13
C GLY A 851 26.03 59.99 44.03
N GLY A 852 25.78 59.25 45.13
CA GLY A 852 24.55 59.35 45.92
C GLY A 852 24.75 59.08 47.41
N ARG A 853 23.65 58.85 48.12
CA ARG A 853 23.62 58.49 49.53
C ARG A 853 22.93 57.16 49.75
N TRP A 854 23.23 56.53 50.87
CA TRP A 854 22.53 55.34 51.33
C TRP A 854 21.75 55.62 52.61
N LEU A 855 20.60 54.96 52.76
CA LEU A 855 19.71 55.01 53.91
C LEU A 855 19.46 53.59 54.39
N VAL A 856 19.74 53.33 55.67
CA VAL A 856 19.40 52.06 56.33
C VAL A 856 18.53 52.38 57.53
N TYR A 857 17.32 51.80 57.59
CA TYR A 857 16.40 52.01 58.71
C TYR A 857 15.42 50.85 58.92
N SER A 858 14.71 50.87 60.05
CA SER A 858 13.78 49.83 60.48
C SER A 858 12.42 50.47 60.71
N THR A 859 11.39 49.77 60.28
CA THR A 859 10.00 50.20 60.45
C THR A 859 9.48 49.88 61.85
N ASN A 860 10.18 49.07 62.65
CA ASN A 860 9.84 48.80 64.06
C ASN A 860 11.08 48.81 64.98
N PRO A 861 11.46 49.99 65.52
CA PRO A 861 12.63 50.16 66.38
C PRO A 861 12.61 49.34 67.68
N ALA A 862 11.42 48.87 68.11
CA ALA A 862 11.27 48.13 69.36
C ALA A 862 11.64 46.63 69.24
N LEU A 863 11.71 46.08 68.02
CA LEU A 863 12.13 44.70 67.75
C LEU A 863 13.65 44.58 67.56
N ASP A 864 14.38 45.70 67.65
CA ASP A 864 15.82 45.75 67.48
C ASP A 864 16.56 45.21 68.72
N THR A 865 17.01 43.96 68.66
CA THR A 865 17.87 43.36 69.69
C THR A 865 19.34 43.63 69.36
N ARG A 866 19.97 44.55 70.10
CA ARG A 866 21.41 44.86 70.00
C ARG A 866 22.27 43.61 70.21
N SER A 867 22.65 42.92 69.12
CA SER A 867 23.59 41.81 69.13
C SER A 867 25.03 42.33 69.09
N THR A 868 25.98 41.58 69.68
CA THR A 868 27.43 41.87 69.69
C THR A 868 28.10 41.91 68.31
N SER A 869 27.33 41.64 67.24
CA SER A 869 27.73 41.71 65.83
C SER A 869 27.28 43.00 65.12
N MET A 870 26.70 43.97 65.85
CA MET A 870 26.35 45.31 65.35
C MET A 870 27.47 46.32 65.65
N LEU A 871 27.69 47.27 64.73
CA LEU A 871 28.55 48.44 64.95
C LEU A 871 28.15 49.14 66.26
N SER A 872 29.10 49.35 67.15
CA SER A 872 28.85 49.61 68.58
C SER A 872 28.29 50.98 68.96
N ALA A 873 27.76 51.81 68.03
CA ALA A 873 27.39 53.19 68.41
C ALA A 873 26.43 54.00 67.50
N HIS A 874 25.42 53.46 66.80
CA HIS A 874 24.61 54.32 65.90
C HIS A 874 23.08 54.26 66.10
N ASP A 875 22.42 55.40 65.82
CA ASP A 875 20.97 55.64 65.84
C ASP A 875 20.35 55.21 64.49
N PHE A 876 19.11 54.70 64.49
CA PHE A 876 18.50 53.87 63.42
C PHE A 876 18.14 54.62 62.11
N LYS A 877 18.80 55.73 61.81
CA LYS A 877 18.83 56.36 60.49
C LYS A 877 20.28 56.67 60.16
N GLN A 878 20.96 55.68 59.59
CA GLN A 878 22.35 55.86 59.20
C GLN A 878 22.39 56.40 57.77
N TYR A 879 23.07 57.55 57.63
CA TYR A 879 23.19 58.32 56.40
C TYR A 879 24.66 58.57 56.12
N ASN A 880 25.17 58.12 54.97
CA ASN A 880 26.52 58.42 54.48
C ASN A 880 27.65 58.24 55.50
N ALA A 881 27.45 57.37 56.50
CA ALA A 881 28.55 56.96 57.35
C ALA A 881 29.52 56.12 56.50
N SER A 882 30.80 56.06 56.87
CA SER A 882 31.65 55.00 56.35
C SER A 882 31.21 53.70 57.02
N PHE A 883 30.64 52.78 56.23
CA PHE A 883 30.26 51.44 56.65
C PHE A 883 31.25 50.41 56.09
#